data_AF-A0A654AUT1-F1
#
_entry.id   AF-A0A654AUT1-F1
#
_cell.length_a   1.000
_cell.length_b   1.000
_cell.length_c   1.000
_cell.angle_alpha   90.00
_cell.angle_beta   90.00
_cell.angle_gamma   90.00
#
_symmetry.space_group_name_H-M   'P 1'
#
loop_
_entity.id
_entity.type
_entity.pdbx_description
1 polymer ?
#
loop_
_entity_poly.entity_id
_entity_poly.type
_entity_poly.pdbx_seq_one_letter_code
_entity_poly.pdbx_strand_id
1 'polypeptide(L)'
;MTRSPLRRMAFSALRRLLYLWVRSETINQSAFTLKLDRSKPVFYVLQQPSMSDLAVLDRECSKSGLPRPVLPVAVGEHMEPAAFFYLTPEPDWFGRQDKRGISPTLDRIVNALGQHAVDDAQIIPVSVFWGQSPDRETSPWKLLFADSWAVTGRLRRLVSILILGRKTRVQFSTPIHLRELVEQDKGQERTLRMVHRILRVHFRNQKAAVIGPDVSHRRNLVKGLVHAPQVRQAIAEHTEREKVTQEKAEAQALRFGNEIASDYTYTVIRFLELVLSWFWNKIYDGIKVHNIEGVRDIAQGHEVIYVPCHRSHIDYLLLSYLLFRNGLTPPHIAAGINLNMPVIGGLLRRGGAFFMRRTFKGNPLYTAVFNEYLHTLFSKGFPVEYFVEGGRSRTGRMLRPKTGMLAITLRSFLRSSRLPIVFVPVYIGYERVLEGRTYLGELRGASKKKESIFDLFKVLGALKQRFGQVSVNFGEPIKLGEFLDQQQPDWRQQELGPQYRPAWLHDTTNRLGERVARHLNEAAAINPVNLVALALLSTSKLALDERALTRVLDLYLALLRAVPYSPHTTLPEGDGAALIEHVQGMNLLAEQKDALGKILYLDEQNAVLMTYYRNNVLHIFALPALLASFFQSSARISREQILRFTGALYPYLQSELFIRWEPSELEGVVDQWLAAFVEQGLLKVEGDVYVRPAPSSRQFVLLTLLSRSVAQTLQRFYMAIALLLNAGQNAISAEELEDLCTVMAQRLSILHGLNAPEFFDKSLFRHFIQSLLDQGVLRQDEAGKLSHHPLLSELAEGAAKRVLPAEIRLSIRQVALDRNEDEPASV
;
A
#
# COMPACT_ATOMS: atom_id res chain seq x y z
N MET A 1 25.11 44.14 7.32
CA MET A 1 23.94 44.76 6.64
C MET A 1 23.26 45.84 7.52
N THR A 2 24.02 46.71 8.19
CA THR A 2 23.52 47.48 9.36
C THR A 2 23.97 48.94 9.45
N ARG A 3 24.61 49.48 8.41
CA ARG A 3 25.22 50.81 8.46
C ARG A 3 24.31 51.98 8.04
N SER A 4 23.16 51.75 7.36
CA SER A 4 22.31 52.86 6.89
C SER A 4 20.96 52.95 7.62
N PRO A 5 20.58 54.13 8.14
CA PRO A 5 19.28 54.36 8.78
C PRO A 5 18.10 54.12 7.82
N LEU A 6 18.29 54.40 6.53
CA LEU A 6 17.34 54.12 5.45
C LEU A 6 16.95 52.63 5.35
N ARG A 7 17.92 51.71 5.49
CA ARG A 7 17.63 50.26 5.46
C ARG A 7 16.87 49.79 6.70
N ARG A 8 17.09 50.40 7.87
CA ARG A 8 16.31 50.11 9.10
C ARG A 8 14.87 50.58 8.97
N MET A 9 14.65 51.77 8.39
CA MET A 9 13.32 52.27 8.08
C MET A 9 12.61 51.38 7.05
N ALA A 10 13.30 51.01 5.97
CA ALA A 10 12.75 50.10 4.95
C ALA A 10 12.39 48.73 5.54
N PHE A 11 13.22 48.15 6.42
CA PHE A 11 12.90 46.89 7.10
C PHE A 11 11.71 47.03 8.06
N SER A 12 11.64 48.12 8.82
CA SER A 12 10.52 48.39 9.72
C SER A 12 9.20 48.57 8.95
N ALA A 13 9.24 49.27 7.81
CA ALA A 13 8.12 49.43 6.90
C ALA A 13 7.71 48.09 6.28
N LEU A 14 8.67 47.33 5.74
CA LEU A 14 8.44 45.99 5.20
C LEU A 14 7.82 45.05 6.25
N ARG A 15 8.33 45.07 7.48
CA ARG A 15 7.80 44.29 8.60
C ARG A 15 6.36 44.68 8.92
N ARG A 16 6.07 45.98 9.04
CA ARG A 16 4.70 46.48 9.28
C ARG A 16 3.76 46.05 8.15
N LEU A 17 4.19 46.16 6.90
CA LEU A 17 3.41 45.84 5.71
C LEU A 17 3.18 44.32 5.56
N LEU A 18 4.21 43.50 5.79
CA LEU A 18 4.11 42.04 5.86
C LEU A 18 3.05 41.61 6.87
N TYR A 19 3.05 42.22 8.06
CA TYR A 19 2.17 41.82 9.15
C TYR A 19 0.75 42.38 9.10
N LEU A 20 0.42 43.20 8.08
CA LEU A 20 -0.98 43.43 7.72
C LEU A 20 -1.65 42.15 7.19
N TRP A 21 -0.84 41.21 6.66
CA TRP A 21 -1.33 40.00 6.00
C TRP A 21 -0.78 38.70 6.57
N VAL A 22 0.43 38.69 7.11
CA VAL A 22 1.11 37.49 7.62
C VAL A 22 0.70 37.19 9.07
N ARG A 23 0.36 35.93 9.36
CA ARG A 23 0.18 35.44 10.73
C ARG A 23 1.17 34.29 10.95
N SER A 24 1.97 34.41 12.00
CA SER A 24 3.02 33.45 12.33
C SER A 24 2.83 32.76 13.68
N GLU A 25 3.19 31.48 13.72
CA GLU A 25 3.17 30.63 14.93
C GLU A 25 4.48 29.86 15.05
N THR A 26 4.89 29.55 16.28
CA THR A 26 6.03 28.68 16.56
C THR A 26 5.57 27.23 16.68
N ILE A 27 6.30 26.29 16.07
CA ILE A 27 5.96 24.85 16.10
C ILE A 27 6.17 24.27 17.51
N ASN A 28 7.12 24.82 18.26
CA ASN A 28 7.42 24.44 19.63
C ASN A 28 7.11 25.63 20.55
N GLN A 29 5.97 25.59 21.25
CA GLN A 29 5.61 26.62 22.22
C GLN A 29 6.40 26.42 23.51
N SER A 30 7.56 27.10 23.63
CA SER A 30 8.02 27.81 24.83
C SER A 30 9.52 28.10 24.73
N ALA A 31 9.94 29.33 25.05
CA ALA A 31 11.36 29.64 25.24
C ALA A 31 12.02 28.77 26.35
N PHE A 32 11.20 28.15 27.23
CA PHE A 32 11.62 27.23 28.29
C PHE A 32 12.11 25.86 27.78
N THR A 33 11.63 25.38 26.63
CA THR A 33 12.08 24.08 26.08
C THR A 33 13.44 24.16 25.38
N LEU A 34 13.87 25.34 24.94
CA LEU A 34 15.14 25.53 24.23
C LEU A 34 16.38 25.59 25.14
N LYS A 35 16.22 25.59 26.49
CA LYS A 35 17.32 25.67 27.49
C LYS A 35 18.40 26.72 27.15
N LEU A 36 17.97 27.88 26.64
CA LEU A 36 18.89 28.94 26.22
C LEU A 36 19.49 29.68 27.41
N ASP A 37 20.81 29.77 27.44
CA ASP A 37 21.51 30.63 28.39
C ASP A 37 21.46 32.09 27.88
N ARG A 38 20.65 32.93 28.52
CA ARG A 38 20.46 34.32 28.11
C ARG A 38 21.62 35.24 28.49
N SER A 39 22.54 34.78 29.34
CA SER A 39 23.74 35.54 29.71
C SER A 39 24.79 35.53 28.59
N LYS A 40 24.66 34.60 27.64
CA LYS A 40 25.60 34.40 26.54
C LYS A 40 25.09 34.97 25.21
N PRO A 41 25.98 35.32 24.27
CA PRO A 41 25.59 35.76 22.93
C PRO A 41 24.81 34.67 22.17
N VAL A 42 23.66 35.04 21.60
CA VAL A 42 22.79 34.16 20.82
C VAL A 42 22.74 34.63 19.36
N PHE A 43 22.99 33.74 18.41
CA PHE A 43 22.93 34.01 16.98
C PHE A 43 21.95 33.08 16.27
N TYR A 44 21.12 33.65 15.39
CA TYR A 44 20.17 32.90 14.57
C TYR A 44 20.72 32.63 13.17
N VAL A 45 20.60 31.41 12.69
CA VAL A 45 21.06 31.02 11.36
C VAL A 45 19.90 30.71 10.46
N LEU A 46 19.85 31.38 9.31
CA LEU A 46 18.89 31.12 8.23
C LEU A 46 19.63 30.48 7.05
N GLN A 47 18.99 29.51 6.39
CA GLN A 47 19.64 28.78 5.29
C GLN A 47 19.96 29.69 4.09
N GLN A 48 19.03 30.56 3.69
CA GLN A 48 19.14 31.42 2.52
C GLN A 48 18.81 32.88 2.86
N PRO A 49 19.42 33.86 2.15
CA PRO A 49 19.11 35.27 2.31
C PRO A 49 17.64 35.59 2.04
N SER A 50 16.94 36.07 3.06
CA SER A 50 15.51 36.34 2.96
C SER A 50 15.05 37.40 3.97
N MET A 51 14.74 38.58 3.46
CA MET A 51 14.19 39.68 4.28
C MET A 51 12.84 39.34 4.89
N SER A 52 12.01 38.53 4.21
CA SER A 52 10.72 38.09 4.73
C SER A 52 10.88 37.10 5.88
N ASP A 53 11.82 36.17 5.78
CA ASP A 53 12.03 35.17 6.84
C ASP A 53 12.65 35.82 8.07
N LEU A 54 13.58 36.75 7.85
CA LEU A 54 14.16 37.55 8.94
C LEU A 54 13.11 38.41 9.64
N ALA A 55 12.19 39.04 8.90
CA ALA A 55 11.09 39.81 9.49
C ALA A 55 10.15 38.93 10.31
N VAL A 56 9.91 37.69 9.86
CA VAL A 56 9.09 36.72 10.59
C VAL A 56 9.79 36.25 11.86
N LEU A 57 11.06 35.88 11.75
CA LEU A 57 11.91 35.48 12.86
C LEU A 57 11.99 36.59 13.93
N ASP A 58 12.21 37.85 13.54
CA ASP A 58 12.29 38.98 14.47
C ASP A 58 11.03 39.15 15.31
N ARG A 59 9.84 38.96 14.70
CA ARG A 59 8.59 39.05 15.44
C ARG A 59 8.35 37.84 16.33
N GLU A 60 8.62 36.62 15.88
CA GLU A 60 8.45 35.43 16.71
C GLU A 60 9.43 35.42 17.90
N CYS A 61 10.65 35.92 17.72
CA CYS A 61 11.56 36.18 18.85
C CYS A 61 10.96 37.20 19.81
N SER A 62 10.43 38.32 19.31
CA SER A 62 9.78 39.35 20.14
C SER A 62 8.56 38.81 20.91
N LYS A 63 7.73 37.99 20.25
CA LYS A 63 6.51 37.37 20.82
C LYS A 63 6.85 36.32 21.87
N SER A 64 7.95 35.58 21.68
CA SER A 64 8.40 34.50 22.57
C SER A 64 9.37 34.97 23.65
N GLY A 65 9.65 36.28 23.74
CA GLY A 65 10.59 36.85 24.71
C GLY A 65 12.05 36.42 24.50
N LEU A 66 12.43 36.08 23.27
CA LEU A 66 13.79 35.73 22.87
C LEU A 66 14.56 36.97 22.36
N PRO A 67 15.92 36.97 22.42
CA PRO A 67 16.74 38.03 21.83
C PRO A 67 16.37 38.29 20.36
N ARG A 68 16.27 39.55 19.98
CA ARG A 68 15.86 39.90 18.62
C ARG A 68 17.05 39.80 17.66
N PRO A 69 16.90 39.12 16.50
CA PRO A 69 18.00 38.90 15.55
C PRO A 69 18.55 40.20 14.97
N VAL A 70 17.74 41.25 14.85
CA VAL A 70 18.12 42.52 14.20
C VAL A 70 18.74 43.53 15.17
N LEU A 71 18.84 43.20 16.45
CA LEU A 71 19.50 44.03 17.45
C LEU A 71 20.99 43.68 17.56
N PRO A 72 21.83 44.64 17.98
CA PRO A 72 23.24 44.37 18.20
C PRO A 72 23.43 43.44 19.40
N VAL A 73 24.46 42.60 19.33
CA VAL A 73 24.85 41.64 20.37
C VAL A 73 26.33 41.81 20.69
N ALA A 74 26.65 41.90 21.97
CA ALA A 74 28.02 41.94 22.44
C ALA A 74 28.67 40.56 22.28
N VAL A 75 29.88 40.54 21.73
CA VAL A 75 30.76 39.37 21.62
C VAL A 75 32.12 39.81 22.14
N GLY A 76 32.28 39.74 23.46
CA GLY A 76 33.48 40.24 24.16
C GLY A 76 33.52 41.77 24.07
N GLU A 77 34.65 42.32 23.63
CA GLU A 77 34.80 43.77 23.41
C GLU A 77 34.14 44.27 22.09
N HIS A 78 33.69 43.35 21.23
CA HIS A 78 33.15 43.69 19.91
C HIS A 78 31.63 43.65 19.91
N MET A 79 31.00 44.67 19.31
CA MET A 79 29.55 44.71 19.11
C MET A 79 29.20 44.24 17.70
N GLU A 80 28.67 43.03 17.58
CA GLU A 80 28.08 42.58 16.32
C GLU A 80 26.77 43.34 16.09
N PRO A 81 26.57 43.92 14.90
CA PRO A 81 25.45 44.82 14.68
C PRO A 81 24.12 44.09 14.46
N ALA A 82 24.15 42.77 14.30
CA ALA A 82 22.98 41.91 14.20
C ALA A 82 23.31 40.50 14.69
N ALA A 83 22.37 39.90 15.40
CA ALA A 83 22.42 38.55 15.95
C ALA A 83 21.93 37.48 14.96
N PHE A 84 22.23 37.62 13.66
CA PHE A 84 21.91 36.61 12.66
C PHE A 84 22.92 36.55 11.52
N PHE A 85 22.98 35.39 10.85
CA PHE A 85 23.67 35.27 9.58
C PHE A 85 23.02 34.24 8.66
N TYR A 86 23.35 34.32 7.38
CA TYR A 86 22.91 33.36 6.37
C TYR A 86 23.98 32.30 6.13
N LEU A 87 23.55 31.05 5.97
CA LEU A 87 24.44 29.94 5.66
C LEU A 87 24.96 30.00 4.22
N THR A 88 24.11 30.43 3.29
CA THR A 88 24.46 30.60 1.88
C THR A 88 24.68 32.09 1.59
N PRO A 89 25.78 32.50 0.93
CA PRO A 89 26.04 33.91 0.61
C PRO A 89 24.98 34.50 -0.32
N GLU A 90 24.76 35.82 -0.23
CA GLU A 90 23.90 36.55 -1.17
C GLU A 90 24.48 36.51 -2.58
N PRO A 91 23.68 36.18 -3.62
CA PRO A 91 24.10 36.38 -4.99
C PRO A 91 24.28 37.88 -5.24
N ASP A 92 25.38 38.25 -5.90
CA ASP A 92 25.62 39.63 -6.31
C ASP A 92 24.55 40.11 -7.31
N TRP A 93 24.47 41.41 -7.61
CA TRP A 93 23.45 41.99 -8.51
C TRP A 93 23.43 41.30 -9.89
N PHE A 94 24.59 40.80 -10.35
CA PHE A 94 24.75 40.03 -11.60
C PHE A 94 24.52 38.52 -11.45
N GLY A 95 24.01 38.04 -10.31
CA GLY A 95 23.75 36.63 -10.06
C GLY A 95 25.00 35.77 -9.83
N ARG A 96 26.19 36.38 -9.74
CA ARG A 96 27.43 35.68 -9.38
C ARG A 96 27.40 35.32 -7.89
N GLN A 97 27.60 34.05 -7.58
CA GLN A 97 27.79 33.58 -6.21
C GLN A 97 29.20 33.93 -5.76
N ASP A 98 29.33 34.63 -4.63
CA ASP A 98 30.63 34.82 -4.00
C ASP A 98 31.22 33.45 -3.61
N LYS A 99 32.49 33.21 -3.97
CA LYS A 99 33.18 31.92 -3.75
C LYS A 99 33.54 31.69 -2.28
N ARG A 100 33.43 32.71 -1.42
CA ARG A 100 33.62 32.57 0.03
C ARG A 100 32.38 31.95 0.67
N GLY A 101 32.35 30.63 0.74
CA GLY A 101 31.23 29.86 1.28
C GLY A 101 31.04 29.90 2.81
N ILE A 102 31.55 30.91 3.52
CA ILE A 102 31.45 31.03 4.99
C ILE A 102 31.08 32.47 5.36
N SER A 103 30.11 32.63 6.27
CA SER A 103 29.65 33.94 6.75
C SER A 103 30.76 34.70 7.51
N PRO A 104 31.03 35.98 7.20
CA PRO A 104 31.98 36.81 7.95
C PRO A 104 31.63 36.98 9.43
N THR A 105 30.34 36.89 9.79
CA THR A 105 29.91 36.94 11.20
C THR A 105 30.29 35.67 11.93
N LEU A 106 30.16 34.50 11.28
CA LEU A 106 30.58 33.23 11.88
C LEU A 106 32.10 33.19 12.10
N ASP A 107 32.87 33.69 11.15
CA ASP A 107 34.33 33.82 11.26
C ASP A 107 34.75 34.65 12.48
N ARG A 108 34.13 35.83 12.68
CA ARG A 108 34.43 36.69 13.83
C ARG A 108 34.04 36.08 15.17
N ILE A 109 32.91 35.36 15.25
CA ILE A 109 32.48 34.70 16.49
C ILE A 109 33.45 33.58 16.88
N VAL A 110 33.85 32.74 15.92
CA VAL A 110 34.80 31.64 16.18
C VAL A 110 36.17 32.20 16.58
N ASN A 111 36.60 33.31 15.97
CA ASN A 111 37.85 33.98 16.36
C ASN A 111 37.78 34.52 17.81
N ALA A 112 36.69 35.20 18.18
CA ALA A 112 36.51 35.73 19.54
C ALA A 112 36.51 34.62 20.62
N LEU A 113 35.92 33.45 20.32
CA LEU A 113 35.95 32.29 21.21
C LEU A 113 37.35 31.66 21.31
N GLY A 114 38.06 31.57 20.17
CA GLY A 114 39.43 31.08 20.12
C GLY A 114 40.40 31.94 20.92
N GLN A 115 40.18 33.25 20.97
CA GLN A 115 40.95 34.21 21.77
C GLN A 115 40.48 34.33 23.23
N HIS A 116 39.48 33.53 23.65
CA HIS A 116 38.88 33.57 24.99
C HIS A 116 38.31 34.94 25.40
N ALA A 117 37.93 35.75 24.40
CA ALA A 117 37.26 37.04 24.64
C ALA A 117 35.79 36.87 25.08
N VAL A 118 35.24 35.66 24.92
CA VAL A 118 33.88 35.26 25.31
C VAL A 118 33.91 33.82 25.81
N ASP A 119 33.16 33.53 26.87
CA ASP A 119 33.07 32.19 27.45
C ASP A 119 32.42 31.18 26.49
N ASP A 120 31.29 31.53 25.86
CA ASP A 120 30.58 30.67 24.89
C ASP A 120 29.60 31.50 24.05
N ALA A 121 29.24 31.01 22.86
CA ALA A 121 28.22 31.61 21.99
C ALA A 121 27.29 30.54 21.41
N GLN A 122 25.99 30.81 21.42
CA GLN A 122 24.95 29.85 21.02
C GLN A 122 24.45 30.16 19.61
N ILE A 123 24.49 29.16 18.72
CA ILE A 123 23.89 29.24 17.39
C ILE A 123 22.56 28.48 17.36
N ILE A 124 21.51 29.12 16.88
CA ILE A 124 20.18 28.52 16.71
C ILE A 124 19.86 28.44 15.21
N PRO A 125 19.84 27.23 14.61
CA PRO A 125 19.31 27.05 13.27
C PRO A 125 17.80 27.29 13.23
N VAL A 126 17.35 28.21 12.39
CA VAL A 126 15.94 28.58 12.23
C VAL A 126 15.46 28.27 10.82
N SER A 127 14.33 27.57 10.74
CA SER A 127 13.63 27.30 9.49
C SER A 127 12.26 28.00 9.50
N VAL A 128 11.98 28.77 8.45
CA VAL A 128 10.70 29.47 8.26
C VAL A 128 9.90 28.78 7.15
N PHE A 129 8.74 28.25 7.51
CA PHE A 129 7.85 27.51 6.62
C PHE A 129 6.64 28.37 6.27
N TRP A 130 6.47 28.71 5.00
CA TRP A 130 5.31 29.46 4.50
C TRP A 130 4.22 28.49 4.03
N GLY A 131 2.99 28.61 4.54
CA GLY A 131 1.85 27.77 4.11
C GLY A 131 1.73 26.42 4.81
N GLN A 132 2.10 26.33 6.09
CA GLN A 132 1.83 25.15 6.91
C GLN A 132 0.99 25.57 8.13
N SER A 133 -0.33 25.34 8.07
CA SER A 133 -1.14 25.16 9.28
C SER A 133 -1.72 23.73 9.27
N PRO A 134 -1.82 23.05 10.42
CA PRO A 134 -2.53 21.78 10.58
C PRO A 134 -4.00 21.92 10.20
N ASP A 135 -4.55 23.13 10.33
CA ASP A 135 -5.96 23.40 10.07
C ASP A 135 -6.19 24.05 8.70
N ARG A 136 -6.78 23.25 7.82
CA ARG A 136 -7.62 23.59 6.65
C ARG A 136 -7.15 24.76 5.77
N GLU A 137 -6.39 24.47 4.70
CA GLU A 137 -6.28 25.36 3.53
C GLU A 137 -7.41 25.11 2.53
N THR A 138 -7.96 26.17 1.93
CA THR A 138 -9.19 26.09 1.11
C THR A 138 -8.98 26.23 -0.40
N SER A 139 -7.76 26.47 -0.89
CA SER A 139 -7.53 26.65 -2.35
C SER A 139 -6.37 25.80 -2.89
N PRO A 140 -6.65 24.55 -3.28
CA PRO A 140 -5.66 23.62 -3.85
C PRO A 140 -4.95 24.17 -5.10
N TRP A 141 -5.69 24.84 -5.99
CA TRP A 141 -5.16 25.35 -7.26
C TRP A 141 -3.99 26.32 -7.09
N LYS A 142 -3.99 27.15 -6.03
CA LYS A 142 -2.90 28.10 -5.79
C LYS A 142 -1.56 27.43 -5.47
N LEU A 143 -1.56 26.21 -4.91
CA LEU A 143 -0.34 25.44 -4.65
C LEU A 143 0.26 24.86 -5.93
N LEU A 144 -0.57 24.32 -6.84
CA LEU A 144 -0.09 23.81 -8.14
C LEU A 144 0.56 24.90 -8.99
N PHE A 145 -0.07 26.07 -9.05
CA PHE A 145 0.38 27.18 -9.90
C PHE A 145 1.57 27.96 -9.32
N ALA A 146 1.92 27.75 -8.05
CA ALA A 146 3.09 28.37 -7.43
C ALA A 146 4.44 27.88 -8.02
N ASP A 147 4.45 26.68 -8.62
CA ASP A 147 5.62 26.13 -9.32
C ASP A 147 5.59 26.33 -10.84
N SER A 148 4.42 26.57 -11.45
CA SER A 148 4.26 26.59 -12.91
C SER A 148 4.54 27.95 -13.55
N TRP A 149 4.74 29.01 -12.75
CA TRP A 149 5.18 30.30 -13.28
C TRP A 149 6.69 30.28 -13.38
N ALA A 150 7.19 30.22 -14.63
CA ALA A 150 8.58 30.39 -15.02
C ALA A 150 9.07 31.83 -14.76
N VAL A 151 8.80 32.38 -13.57
CA VAL A 151 9.23 33.71 -13.15
C VAL A 151 10.22 33.55 -12.00
N THR A 152 11.43 34.02 -12.25
CA THR A 152 12.59 33.87 -11.36
C THR A 152 12.52 34.80 -10.14
N GLY A 153 12.96 34.28 -8.98
CA GLY A 153 13.40 35.08 -7.83
C GLY A 153 12.32 35.75 -6.97
N ARG A 154 12.41 37.07 -6.80
CA ARG A 154 11.74 37.86 -5.74
C ARG A 154 10.23 37.97 -5.92
N LEU A 155 9.71 37.91 -7.16
CA LEU A 155 8.28 38.00 -7.44
C LEU A 155 7.52 36.74 -7.01
N ARG A 156 8.10 35.55 -7.24
CA ARG A 156 7.57 34.27 -6.72
C ARG A 156 7.36 34.32 -5.21
N ARG A 157 8.30 34.93 -4.49
CA ARG A 157 8.26 35.05 -3.03
C ARG A 157 7.21 36.05 -2.57
N LEU A 158 7.06 37.18 -3.25
CA LEU A 158 6.02 38.16 -2.97
C LEU A 158 4.62 37.56 -3.18
N VAL A 159 4.42 36.80 -4.26
CA VAL A 159 3.19 36.04 -4.52
C VAL A 159 2.97 34.95 -3.45
N SER A 160 4.01 34.22 -3.05
CA SER A 160 3.93 33.21 -1.98
C SER A 160 3.54 33.83 -0.64
N ILE A 161 4.06 35.01 -0.31
CA ILE A 161 3.70 35.76 0.91
C ILE A 161 2.25 36.24 0.85
N LEU A 162 1.79 36.76 -0.29
CA LEU A 162 0.40 37.21 -0.46
C LEU A 162 -0.59 36.04 -0.43
N ILE A 163 -0.21 34.86 -0.90
CA ILE A 163 -1.10 33.69 -0.96
C ILE A 163 -1.06 32.85 0.34
N LEU A 164 0.14 32.59 0.88
CA LEU A 164 0.39 31.62 1.96
C LEU A 164 0.79 32.30 3.29
N GLY A 165 0.97 33.62 3.31
CA GLY A 165 1.50 34.35 4.45
C GLY A 165 0.66 34.30 5.72
N ARG A 166 -0.66 34.04 5.62
CA ARG A 166 -1.54 33.91 6.79
C ARG A 166 -1.25 32.66 7.64
N LYS A 167 -0.37 31.76 7.19
CA LYS A 167 -0.06 30.47 7.81
C LYS A 167 1.44 30.19 7.79
N THR A 168 2.20 31.09 8.40
CA THR A 168 3.66 30.98 8.46
C THR A 168 4.07 30.33 9.78
N ARG A 169 4.97 29.35 9.73
CA ARG A 169 5.51 28.70 10.93
C ARG A 169 7.00 28.86 11.05
N VAL A 170 7.46 29.08 12.28
CA VAL A 170 8.89 29.19 12.59
C VAL A 170 9.30 28.04 13.48
N GLN A 171 10.31 27.30 13.06
CA GLN A 171 10.92 26.24 13.85
C GLN A 171 12.31 26.67 14.32
N PHE A 172 12.47 26.74 15.64
CA PHE A 172 13.76 26.89 16.30
C PHE A 172 14.32 25.49 16.57
N SER A 173 15.54 25.23 16.09
CA SER A 173 16.23 23.97 16.37
C SER A 173 16.97 24.04 17.71
N THR A 174 17.47 22.91 18.19
CA THR A 174 18.34 22.85 19.37
C THR A 174 19.53 23.80 19.22
N PRO A 175 19.87 24.59 20.25
CA PRO A 175 21.06 25.44 20.23
C PRO A 175 22.34 24.62 20.08
N ILE A 176 23.27 25.13 19.28
CA ILE A 176 24.62 24.59 19.12
C ILE A 176 25.57 25.51 19.89
N HIS A 177 26.23 24.97 20.92
CA HIS A 177 27.24 25.68 21.69
C HIS A 177 28.55 25.68 20.91
N LEU A 178 29.06 26.87 20.56
CA LEU A 178 30.28 26.98 19.77
C LEU A 178 31.53 26.68 20.59
N ARG A 179 31.52 26.89 21.90
CA ARG A 179 32.67 26.61 22.78
C ARG A 179 33.12 25.14 22.68
N GLU A 180 32.16 24.21 22.75
CA GLU A 180 32.40 22.76 22.62
C GLU A 180 33.06 22.38 21.28
N LEU A 181 32.83 23.17 20.23
CA LEU A 181 33.38 22.93 18.89
C LEU A 181 34.77 23.57 18.72
N VAL A 182 35.06 24.65 19.45
CA VAL A 182 36.35 25.35 19.44
C VAL A 182 37.38 24.62 20.33
N GLU A 183 36.95 24.07 21.47
CA GLU A 183 37.79 23.31 22.42
C GLU A 183 38.37 22.01 21.84
N GLN A 184 37.89 21.57 20.67
CA GLN A 184 38.46 20.43 19.95
C GLN A 184 39.82 20.72 19.30
N ASP A 185 40.31 21.97 19.40
CA ASP A 185 41.62 22.48 18.96
C ASP A 185 42.06 22.04 17.55
N LYS A 186 41.14 22.14 16.58
CA LYS A 186 41.38 21.75 15.18
C LYS A 186 41.98 22.89 14.34
N GLY A 187 42.19 24.07 14.92
CA GLY A 187 42.53 25.32 14.23
C GLY A 187 41.30 26.04 13.63
N GLN A 188 41.34 27.38 13.60
CA GLN A 188 40.21 28.28 13.27
C GLN A 188 39.48 27.90 11.95
N GLU A 189 40.21 27.74 10.85
CA GLU A 189 39.59 27.42 9.56
C GLU A 189 38.87 26.06 9.54
N ARG A 190 39.41 25.07 10.26
CA ARG A 190 38.81 23.73 10.32
C ARG A 190 37.56 23.75 11.17
N THR A 191 37.58 24.46 12.30
CA THR A 191 36.40 24.69 13.14
C THR A 191 35.29 25.40 12.36
N LEU A 192 35.62 26.44 11.58
CA LEU A 192 34.65 27.12 10.73
C LEU A 192 34.03 26.20 9.66
N ARG A 193 34.85 25.40 8.97
CA ARG A 193 34.37 24.42 7.99
C ARG A 193 33.49 23.34 8.64
N MET A 194 33.83 22.92 9.85
CA MET A 194 33.07 21.94 10.63
C MET A 194 31.71 22.50 11.04
N VAL A 195 31.65 23.69 11.66
CA VAL A 195 30.38 24.35 12.04
C VAL A 195 29.52 24.56 10.79
N HIS A 196 30.11 25.06 9.69
CA HIS A 196 29.40 25.25 8.43
C HIS A 196 28.86 23.94 7.84
N ARG A 197 29.59 22.82 7.99
CA ARG A 197 29.14 21.48 7.57
C ARG A 197 28.02 20.97 8.47
N ILE A 198 28.13 21.10 9.79
CA ILE A 198 27.09 20.71 10.75
C ILE A 198 25.78 21.42 10.41
N LEU A 199 25.82 22.75 10.24
CA LEU A 199 24.64 23.54 9.87
C LEU A 199 24.05 23.12 8.52
N ARG A 200 24.90 22.89 7.50
CA ARG A 200 24.42 22.39 6.19
C ARG A 200 23.77 21.02 6.29
N VAL A 201 24.35 20.10 7.05
CA VAL A 201 23.78 18.77 7.28
C VAL A 201 22.48 18.87 8.07
N HIS A 202 22.41 19.72 9.08
CA HIS A 202 21.21 19.97 9.87
C HIS A 202 20.03 20.42 9.00
N PHE A 203 20.18 21.50 8.23
CA PHE A 203 19.12 21.97 7.33
C PHE A 203 18.77 20.95 6.24
N ARG A 204 19.74 20.17 5.77
CA ARG A 204 19.49 19.09 4.81
C ARG A 204 18.69 17.95 5.44
N ASN A 205 19.04 17.51 6.65
CA ASN A 205 18.36 16.43 7.35
C ASN A 205 16.94 16.84 7.77
N GLN A 206 16.75 18.09 8.22
CA GLN A 206 15.43 18.62 8.53
C GLN A 206 14.50 18.64 7.29
N LYS A 207 15.05 18.98 6.12
CA LYS A 207 14.33 18.90 4.85
C LYS A 207 14.10 17.44 4.41
N ALA A 208 15.09 16.57 4.58
CA ALA A 208 15.03 15.17 4.18
C ALA A 208 14.11 14.31 5.08
N ALA A 209 13.94 14.67 6.35
CA ALA A 209 13.03 13.96 7.26
C ALA A 209 11.55 14.09 6.85
N VAL A 210 11.19 15.14 6.10
CA VAL A 210 9.82 15.41 5.64
C VAL A 210 9.61 15.04 4.17
N ILE A 211 10.66 15.14 3.35
CA ILE A 211 10.58 15.03 1.88
C ILE A 211 11.25 13.74 1.37
N GLY A 212 12.07 13.08 2.18
CA GLY A 212 13.04 12.08 1.76
C GLY A 212 14.38 12.71 1.32
N PRO A 213 15.45 11.91 1.12
CA PRO A 213 16.73 12.41 0.64
C PRO A 213 16.57 13.15 -0.71
N ASP A 214 17.41 14.16 -0.97
CA ASP A 214 17.28 14.96 -2.20
C ASP A 214 17.51 14.07 -3.43
N VAL A 215 16.46 13.84 -4.21
CA VAL A 215 16.59 13.18 -5.51
C VAL A 215 17.24 14.21 -6.42
N SER A 216 18.52 14.00 -6.75
CA SER A 216 19.19 14.71 -7.83
C SER A 216 18.23 14.86 -9.01
N HIS A 217 17.93 16.09 -9.45
CA HIS A 217 16.98 16.40 -10.52
C HIS A 217 16.87 15.26 -11.53
N ARG A 218 15.65 14.83 -11.90
CA ARG A 218 15.40 13.67 -12.79
C ARG A 218 16.42 13.52 -13.94
N ARG A 219 16.80 14.62 -14.58
CA ARG A 219 17.84 14.66 -15.63
C ARG A 219 19.19 14.10 -15.17
N ASN A 220 19.67 14.46 -13.99
CA ASN A 220 20.91 13.96 -13.40
C ASN A 220 20.79 12.50 -12.99
N LEU A 221 19.64 12.10 -12.43
CA LEU A 221 19.37 10.70 -12.10
C LEU A 221 19.46 9.83 -13.37
N VAL A 222 18.72 10.20 -14.42
CA VAL A 222 18.70 9.47 -15.70
C VAL A 222 20.07 9.42 -16.37
N LYS A 223 20.83 10.52 -16.36
CA LYS A 223 22.22 10.52 -16.85
C LYS A 223 23.10 9.56 -16.07
N GLY A 224 22.95 9.52 -14.73
CA GLY A 224 23.65 8.58 -13.88
C GLY A 224 23.37 7.12 -14.24
N LEU A 225 22.10 6.78 -14.51
CA LEU A 225 21.69 5.41 -14.88
C LEU A 225 22.41 4.91 -16.14
N VAL A 226 22.52 5.75 -17.17
CA VAL A 226 23.14 5.37 -18.46
C VAL A 226 24.63 5.08 -18.31
N HIS A 227 25.28 5.64 -17.29
CA HIS A 227 26.68 5.39 -16.99
C HIS A 227 26.91 4.22 -16.03
N ALA A 228 25.85 3.59 -15.51
CA ALA A 228 25.98 2.43 -14.64
C ALA A 228 26.52 1.21 -15.40
N PRO A 229 27.34 0.35 -14.76
CA PRO A 229 27.98 -0.79 -15.42
C PRO A 229 27.01 -1.72 -16.14
N GLN A 230 25.91 -2.12 -15.48
CA GLN A 230 24.90 -3.02 -16.07
C GLN A 230 24.18 -2.40 -17.28
N VAL A 231 23.98 -1.09 -17.27
CA VAL A 231 23.33 -0.38 -18.39
C VAL A 231 24.31 -0.21 -19.55
N ARG A 232 25.59 0.11 -19.27
CA ARG A 232 26.64 0.17 -20.30
C ARG A 232 26.84 -1.17 -21.00
N GLN A 233 26.86 -2.26 -20.24
CA GLN A 233 26.91 -3.60 -20.80
C GLN A 233 25.70 -3.86 -21.71
N ALA A 234 24.48 -3.56 -21.24
CA ALA A 234 23.28 -3.74 -22.04
C ALA A 234 23.23 -2.82 -23.28
N ILE A 235 23.87 -1.65 -23.24
CA ILE A 235 24.04 -0.76 -24.41
C ILE A 235 24.97 -1.42 -25.43
N ALA A 236 26.11 -1.97 -25.00
CA ALA A 236 27.04 -2.68 -25.89
C ALA A 236 26.37 -3.89 -26.56
N GLU A 237 25.71 -4.74 -25.77
CA GLU A 237 24.95 -5.90 -26.27
C GLU A 237 23.82 -5.48 -27.23
N HIS A 238 23.17 -4.34 -26.99
CA HIS A 238 22.13 -3.82 -27.87
C HIS A 238 22.69 -3.29 -29.19
N THR A 239 23.84 -2.60 -29.16
CA THR A 239 24.58 -2.16 -30.33
C THR A 239 24.95 -3.33 -31.23
N GLU A 240 25.48 -4.41 -30.65
CA GLU A 240 25.83 -5.63 -31.39
C GLU A 240 24.59 -6.32 -31.98
N ARG A 241 23.55 -6.51 -31.17
CA ARG A 241 22.35 -7.25 -31.59
C ARG A 241 21.52 -6.53 -32.65
N GLU A 242 21.28 -5.24 -32.48
CA GLU A 242 20.42 -4.45 -33.38
C GLU A 242 21.22 -3.71 -34.48
N LYS A 243 22.55 -3.85 -34.50
CA LYS A 243 23.46 -3.16 -35.44
C LYS A 243 23.27 -1.65 -35.47
N VAL A 244 23.07 -1.03 -34.30
CA VAL A 244 22.91 0.42 -34.13
C VAL A 244 24.17 1.05 -33.55
N THR A 245 24.45 2.31 -33.90
CA THR A 245 25.60 3.03 -33.32
C THR A 245 25.46 3.17 -31.81
N GLN A 246 26.59 3.23 -31.09
CA GLN A 246 26.61 3.40 -29.63
C GLN A 246 25.82 4.64 -29.19
N GLU A 247 25.96 5.77 -29.90
CA GLU A 247 25.21 6.99 -29.62
C GLU A 247 23.68 6.80 -29.70
N LYS A 248 23.20 6.02 -30.68
CA LYS A 248 21.77 5.71 -30.81
C LYS A 248 21.28 4.84 -29.65
N ALA A 249 22.08 3.84 -29.25
CA ALA A 249 21.76 2.98 -28.11
C ALA A 249 21.76 3.77 -26.77
N GLU A 250 22.72 4.67 -26.57
CA GLU A 250 22.75 5.58 -25.42
C GLU A 250 21.56 6.55 -25.39
N ALA A 251 21.23 7.16 -26.54
CA ALA A 251 20.04 8.01 -26.66
C ALA A 251 18.75 7.24 -26.35
N GLN A 252 18.66 5.97 -26.78
CA GLN A 252 17.55 5.09 -26.46
C GLN A 252 17.49 4.75 -24.96
N ALA A 253 18.64 4.49 -24.32
CA ALA A 253 18.72 4.27 -22.87
C ALA A 253 18.28 5.53 -22.09
N LEU A 254 18.69 6.72 -22.52
CA LEU A 254 18.23 8.00 -21.97
C LEU A 254 16.72 8.18 -22.13
N ARG A 255 16.16 7.79 -23.28
CA ARG A 255 14.71 7.82 -23.51
C ARG A 255 13.98 6.88 -22.56
N PHE A 256 14.47 5.66 -22.37
CA PHE A 256 13.90 4.72 -21.39
C PHE A 256 14.02 5.25 -19.96
N GLY A 257 15.17 5.80 -19.56
CA GLY A 257 15.32 6.39 -18.23
C GLY A 257 14.34 7.55 -17.99
N ASN A 258 14.09 8.39 -19.00
CA ASN A 258 13.06 9.43 -18.93
C ASN A 258 11.63 8.86 -18.92
N GLU A 259 11.37 7.80 -19.67
CA GLU A 259 10.06 7.13 -19.64
C GLU A 259 9.77 6.61 -18.22
N ILE A 260 10.76 6.04 -17.56
CA ILE A 260 10.65 5.38 -16.25
C ILE A 260 10.60 6.41 -15.12
N ALA A 261 11.64 7.25 -14.99
CA ALA A 261 11.92 7.99 -13.76
C ALA A 261 10.79 8.91 -13.28
N SER A 262 10.63 8.97 -11.95
CA SER A 262 9.79 9.95 -11.26
C SER A 262 10.41 11.36 -11.31
N ASP A 263 9.65 12.38 -10.90
CA ASP A 263 10.12 13.76 -10.75
C ASP A 263 9.59 14.40 -9.45
N TYR A 264 9.82 13.70 -8.35
CA TYR A 264 9.23 13.97 -7.03
C TYR A 264 9.32 15.46 -6.64
N THR A 265 8.17 16.10 -6.34
CA THR A 265 8.10 17.51 -5.98
C THR A 265 7.19 17.73 -4.76
N TYR A 266 7.73 18.31 -3.69
CA TYR A 266 7.00 18.60 -2.46
C TYR A 266 5.71 19.44 -2.66
N THR A 267 5.75 20.44 -3.53
CA THR A 267 4.59 21.30 -3.84
C THR A 267 3.40 20.49 -4.36
N VAL A 268 3.65 19.49 -5.20
CA VAL A 268 2.61 18.63 -5.76
C VAL A 268 2.06 17.69 -4.69
N ILE A 269 2.92 17.15 -3.83
CA ILE A 269 2.48 16.34 -2.68
C ILE A 269 1.54 17.14 -1.76
N ARG A 270 1.91 18.38 -1.41
CA ARG A 270 1.04 19.28 -0.62
C ARG A 270 -0.29 19.57 -1.31
N PHE A 271 -0.27 19.81 -2.62
CA PHE A 271 -1.50 19.98 -3.38
C PHE A 271 -2.38 18.73 -3.32
N LEU A 272 -1.81 17.55 -3.58
CA LEU A 272 -2.52 16.28 -3.55
C LEU A 272 -3.09 16.02 -2.14
N GLU A 273 -2.36 16.37 -1.09
CA GLU A 273 -2.84 16.26 0.30
C GLU A 273 -4.13 17.04 0.56
N LEU A 274 -4.26 18.27 0.04
CA LEU A 274 -5.49 19.05 0.21
C LEU A 274 -6.65 18.47 -0.58
N VAL A 275 -6.42 18.09 -1.84
CA VAL A 275 -7.47 17.52 -2.71
C VAL A 275 -7.96 16.19 -2.16
N LEU A 276 -7.02 15.33 -1.74
CA LEU A 276 -7.33 14.03 -1.17
C LEU A 276 -7.99 14.17 0.20
N SER A 277 -7.55 15.11 1.05
CA SER A 277 -8.25 15.40 2.31
C SER A 277 -9.72 15.78 2.09
N TRP A 278 -10.00 16.64 1.11
CA TRP A 278 -11.38 16.96 0.75
C TRP A 278 -12.13 15.71 0.27
N PHE A 279 -11.52 14.94 -0.64
CA PHE A 279 -12.12 13.76 -1.23
C PHE A 279 -12.49 12.71 -0.17
N TRP A 280 -11.58 12.38 0.75
CA TRP A 280 -11.80 11.36 1.78
C TRP A 280 -12.79 11.75 2.87
N ASN A 281 -13.02 13.05 3.09
CA ASN A 281 -13.98 13.54 4.10
C ASN A 281 -15.32 13.98 3.51
N LYS A 282 -15.37 14.23 2.19
CA LYS A 282 -16.59 14.72 1.51
C LYS A 282 -17.30 13.64 0.71
N ILE A 283 -16.54 12.76 0.07
CA ILE A 283 -17.08 11.65 -0.71
C ILE A 283 -17.22 10.41 0.17
N TYR A 284 -16.14 10.09 0.90
CA TYR A 284 -16.15 9.07 1.94
C TYR A 284 -16.40 9.72 3.32
N ASP A 285 -16.82 8.90 4.28
CA ASP A 285 -17.05 9.28 5.67
C ASP A 285 -15.74 9.21 6.50
N GLY A 286 -14.59 9.43 5.86
CA GLY A 286 -13.24 9.37 6.45
C GLY A 286 -12.44 8.10 6.14
N ILE A 287 -11.21 8.05 6.68
CA ILE A 287 -10.31 6.90 6.60
C ILE A 287 -10.01 6.40 8.01
N LYS A 288 -10.25 5.11 8.28
CA LYS A 288 -9.80 4.41 9.48
C LYS A 288 -8.42 3.79 9.21
N VAL A 289 -7.43 4.13 10.03
CA VAL A 289 -6.05 3.65 9.90
C VAL A 289 -5.70 2.83 11.13
N HIS A 290 -5.16 1.63 10.93
CA HIS A 290 -4.74 0.75 12.01
C HIS A 290 -3.30 0.27 11.79
N ASN A 291 -2.57 0.05 12.89
CA ASN A 291 -1.20 -0.49 12.94
C ASN A 291 -0.13 0.37 12.24
N ILE A 292 -0.33 1.69 12.13
CA ILE A 292 0.65 2.58 11.47
C ILE A 292 1.87 2.85 12.35
N GLU A 293 1.75 2.69 13.67
CA GLU A 293 2.79 2.96 14.65
C GLU A 293 4.03 2.11 14.38
N GLY A 294 3.86 0.79 14.19
CA GLY A 294 4.96 -0.12 13.90
C GLY A 294 5.69 0.20 12.59
N VAL A 295 4.99 0.79 11.61
CA VAL A 295 5.61 1.22 10.34
C VAL A 295 6.55 2.40 10.56
N ARG A 296 6.23 3.31 11.49
CA ARG A 296 7.09 4.47 11.79
C ARG A 296 8.42 4.04 12.37
N ASP A 297 8.42 3.02 13.23
CA ASP A 297 9.63 2.48 13.84
C ASP A 297 10.49 1.75 12.81
N ILE A 298 9.86 0.96 11.93
CA ILE A 298 10.57 0.23 10.87
C ILE A 298 11.19 1.18 9.84
N ALA A 299 10.48 2.25 9.49
CA ALA A 299 11.00 3.27 8.58
C ALA A 299 12.31 3.91 9.09
N GLN A 300 12.58 3.84 10.40
CA GLN A 300 13.87 4.22 10.97
C GLN A 300 14.88 3.07 10.80
N GLY A 301 15.68 3.12 9.74
CA GLY A 301 16.80 2.19 9.53
C GLY A 301 16.56 1.06 8.53
N HIS A 302 15.37 1.01 7.92
CA HIS A 302 15.07 0.04 6.84
C HIS A 302 14.67 0.74 5.54
N GLU A 303 14.93 0.05 4.43
CA GLU A 303 14.34 0.36 3.13
C GLU A 303 12.94 -0.25 3.05
N VAL A 304 11.91 0.59 3.13
CA VAL A 304 10.52 0.14 3.18
C VAL A 304 9.94 -0.01 1.78
N ILE A 305 9.41 -1.21 1.50
CA ILE A 305 8.67 -1.51 0.28
C ILE A 305 7.23 -1.79 0.67
N TYR A 306 6.35 -0.83 0.37
CA TYR A 306 4.92 -1.01 0.57
C TYR A 306 4.34 -1.89 -0.53
N VAL A 307 3.63 -2.94 -0.12
CA VAL A 307 2.97 -3.89 -1.02
C VAL A 307 1.47 -3.91 -0.74
N PRO A 308 0.73 -2.87 -1.19
CA PRO A 308 -0.72 -2.82 -1.01
C PRO A 308 -1.48 -3.81 -1.89
N CYS A 309 -2.67 -4.22 -1.47
CA CYS A 309 -3.65 -4.81 -2.38
C CYS A 309 -4.23 -3.75 -3.33
N HIS A 310 -4.67 -4.15 -4.53
CA HIS A 310 -5.16 -3.21 -5.55
C HIS A 310 -6.66 -3.37 -5.81
N ARG A 311 -7.44 -2.43 -5.27
CA ARG A 311 -8.91 -2.41 -5.33
C ARG A 311 -9.46 -1.24 -6.14
N SER A 312 -8.75 -0.11 -6.19
CA SER A 312 -9.18 1.10 -6.90
C SER A 312 -8.01 1.87 -7.52
N HIS A 313 -8.30 2.66 -8.55
CA HIS A 313 -7.36 3.64 -9.10
C HIS A 313 -6.99 4.75 -8.13
N ILE A 314 -7.58 4.85 -6.94
CA ILE A 314 -7.16 5.85 -5.95
C ILE A 314 -6.16 5.29 -4.91
N ASP A 315 -5.91 3.98 -4.90
CA ASP A 315 -5.11 3.30 -3.86
C ASP A 315 -3.70 3.89 -3.71
N TYR A 316 -3.02 4.16 -4.82
CA TYR A 316 -1.67 4.73 -4.80
C TYR A 316 -1.65 6.17 -4.26
N LEU A 317 -2.72 6.92 -4.49
CA LEU A 317 -2.86 8.25 -3.90
C LEU A 317 -3.24 8.16 -2.42
N LEU A 318 -4.04 7.16 -2.03
CA LEU A 318 -4.43 6.92 -0.64
C LEU A 318 -3.22 6.64 0.26
N LEU A 319 -2.36 5.68 -0.12
CA LEU A 319 -1.22 5.34 0.72
C LEU A 319 -0.23 6.51 0.84
N SER A 320 0.09 7.16 -0.28
CA SER A 320 0.92 8.37 -0.29
C SER A 320 0.35 9.50 0.58
N TYR A 321 -0.97 9.72 0.52
CA TYR A 321 -1.67 10.67 1.36
C TYR A 321 -1.55 10.34 2.85
N LEU A 322 -1.83 9.08 3.20
CA LEU A 322 -1.79 8.61 4.58
C LEU A 322 -0.40 8.73 5.19
N LEU A 323 0.62 8.28 4.48
CA LEU A 323 2.01 8.36 4.94
C LEU A 323 2.41 9.82 5.16
N PHE A 324 2.11 10.70 4.20
CA PHE A 324 2.41 12.13 4.31
C PHE A 324 1.74 12.80 5.52
N ARG A 325 0.44 12.53 5.74
CA ARG A 325 -0.32 13.03 6.90
C ARG A 325 0.23 12.54 8.23
N ASN A 326 0.89 11.39 8.24
CA ASN A 326 1.48 10.75 9.41
C ASN A 326 2.99 11.04 9.58
N GLY A 327 3.53 12.02 8.83
CA GLY A 327 4.93 12.44 8.95
C GLY A 327 5.93 11.47 8.33
N LEU A 328 5.46 10.52 7.52
CA LEU A 328 6.29 9.57 6.78
C LEU A 328 6.52 10.05 5.34
N THR A 329 7.66 9.68 4.77
CA THR A 329 8.00 10.00 3.38
C THR A 329 7.09 9.23 2.42
N PRO A 330 6.36 9.90 1.51
CA PRO A 330 5.59 9.22 0.47
C PRO A 330 6.48 8.35 -0.44
N PRO A 331 6.00 7.17 -0.85
CA PRO A 331 6.78 6.24 -1.64
C PRO A 331 6.90 6.66 -3.10
N HIS A 332 7.92 6.12 -3.76
CA HIS A 332 7.98 6.07 -5.21
C HIS A 332 7.07 4.96 -5.71
N ILE A 333 6.10 5.29 -6.55
CA ILE A 333 5.00 4.39 -6.90
C ILE A 333 5.24 3.76 -8.27
N ALA A 334 5.24 2.43 -8.35
CA ALA A 334 5.25 1.73 -9.62
C ALA A 334 3.90 1.87 -10.32
N ALA A 335 3.86 2.58 -11.44
CA ALA A 335 2.65 2.81 -12.22
C ALA A 335 2.76 2.19 -13.61
N GLY A 336 1.65 1.61 -14.11
CA GLY A 336 1.58 1.19 -15.51
C GLY A 336 1.65 2.37 -16.46
N ILE A 337 2.35 2.22 -17.59
CA ILE A 337 2.50 3.29 -18.60
C ILE A 337 1.16 3.79 -19.17
N ASN A 338 0.09 2.99 -19.07
CA ASN A 338 -1.28 3.39 -19.43
C ASN A 338 -1.82 4.58 -18.62
N LEU A 339 -1.24 4.87 -17.44
CA LEU A 339 -1.57 6.03 -16.62
C LEU A 339 -0.78 7.29 -17.01
N ASN A 340 0.23 7.18 -17.88
CA ASN A 340 1.03 8.31 -18.35
C ASN A 340 0.32 9.10 -19.45
N MET A 341 -0.83 9.66 -19.13
CA MET A 341 -1.62 10.49 -20.04
C MET A 341 -1.16 11.96 -20.01
N PRO A 342 -1.45 12.78 -21.05
CA PRO A 342 -1.15 14.22 -21.02
C PRO A 342 -1.69 14.87 -19.74
N VAL A 343 -0.92 15.78 -19.15
CA VAL A 343 -1.20 16.46 -17.85
C VAL A 343 -1.14 15.53 -16.63
N ILE A 344 -1.94 14.47 -16.59
CA ILE A 344 -2.04 13.54 -15.44
C ILE A 344 -0.70 12.85 -15.19
N GLY A 345 -0.06 12.35 -16.24
CA GLY A 345 1.24 11.69 -16.15
C GLY A 345 2.29 12.59 -15.50
N GLY A 346 2.32 13.89 -15.86
CA GLY A 346 3.23 14.86 -15.26
C GLY A 346 2.95 15.09 -13.76
N LEU A 347 1.67 15.21 -13.38
CA LEU A 347 1.27 15.34 -11.98
C LEU A 347 1.66 14.10 -11.17
N LEU A 348 1.38 12.90 -11.69
CA LEU A 348 1.73 11.63 -11.04
C LEU A 348 3.24 11.46 -10.90
N ARG A 349 4.04 11.79 -11.93
CA ARG A 349 5.51 11.79 -11.85
C ARG A 349 6.00 12.66 -10.71
N ARG A 350 5.41 13.85 -10.58
CA ARG A 350 5.73 14.80 -9.50
C ARG A 350 5.21 14.37 -8.14
N GLY A 351 4.18 13.53 -8.10
CA GLY A 351 3.72 12.82 -6.92
C GLY A 351 4.55 11.60 -6.53
N GLY A 352 5.58 11.23 -7.31
CA GLY A 352 6.46 10.08 -7.03
C GLY A 352 6.26 8.86 -7.93
N ALA A 353 5.32 8.89 -8.88
CA ALA A 353 5.10 7.76 -9.79
C ALA A 353 6.24 7.59 -10.79
N PHE A 354 6.73 6.37 -10.93
CA PHE A 354 7.60 5.93 -12.01
C PHE A 354 6.86 4.92 -12.89
N PHE A 355 7.12 4.95 -14.20
CA PHE A 355 6.29 4.21 -15.15
C PHE A 355 6.98 2.95 -15.66
N MET A 356 6.23 1.86 -15.68
CA MET A 356 6.65 0.58 -16.23
C MET A 356 5.77 0.14 -17.40
N ARG A 357 6.39 -0.50 -18.37
CA ARG A 357 5.68 -1.19 -19.46
C ARG A 357 5.01 -2.47 -18.94
N ARG A 358 3.97 -2.93 -19.64
CA ARG A 358 3.27 -4.18 -19.29
C ARG A 358 4.13 -5.44 -19.49
N THR A 359 5.03 -5.40 -20.46
CA THR A 359 5.97 -6.50 -20.76
C THR A 359 7.35 -5.93 -21.03
N PHE A 360 8.37 -6.63 -20.52
CA PHE A 360 9.78 -6.32 -20.75
C PHE A 360 10.39 -7.29 -21.78
N LYS A 361 9.62 -8.30 -22.22
CA LYS A 361 10.06 -9.36 -23.14
C LYS A 361 10.56 -8.74 -24.46
N GLY A 362 11.71 -9.21 -24.93
CA GLY A 362 12.33 -8.73 -26.17
C GLY A 362 13.03 -7.37 -26.06
N ASN A 363 13.16 -6.78 -24.86
CA ASN A 363 13.89 -5.52 -24.68
C ASN A 363 14.86 -5.56 -23.47
N PRO A 364 16.04 -6.19 -23.63
CA PRO A 364 17.05 -6.27 -22.57
C PRO A 364 17.56 -4.90 -22.10
N LEU A 365 17.70 -3.93 -23.03
CA LEU A 365 18.18 -2.59 -22.71
C LEU A 365 17.19 -1.86 -21.76
N TYR A 366 15.89 -1.90 -22.06
CA TYR A 366 14.87 -1.37 -21.16
C TYR A 366 14.91 -2.05 -19.78
N THR A 367 15.06 -3.37 -19.77
CA THR A 367 15.14 -4.16 -18.53
C THR A 367 16.34 -3.74 -17.67
N ALA A 368 17.51 -3.52 -18.29
CA ALA A 368 18.70 -3.06 -17.59
C ALA A 368 18.51 -1.66 -16.99
N VAL A 369 17.98 -0.71 -17.77
CA VAL A 369 17.71 0.67 -17.29
C VAL A 369 16.69 0.67 -16.14
N PHE A 370 15.63 -0.14 -16.25
CA PHE A 370 14.61 -0.26 -15.20
C PHE A 370 15.16 -0.88 -13.91
N ASN A 371 15.93 -1.96 -14.02
CA ASN A 371 16.58 -2.59 -12.86
C ASN A 371 17.54 -1.62 -12.16
N GLU A 372 18.34 -0.87 -12.92
CA GLU A 372 19.27 0.12 -12.35
C GLU A 372 18.52 1.28 -11.68
N TYR A 373 17.39 1.71 -12.25
CA TYR A 373 16.55 2.74 -11.62
C TYR A 373 16.04 2.30 -10.25
N LEU A 374 15.45 1.10 -10.15
CA LEU A 374 14.99 0.56 -8.88
C LEU A 374 16.14 0.36 -7.89
N HIS A 375 17.26 -0.20 -8.35
CA HIS A 375 18.45 -0.34 -7.54
C HIS A 375 18.94 1.01 -6.97
N THR A 376 18.88 2.07 -7.77
CA THR A 376 19.22 3.42 -7.34
C THR A 376 18.25 3.96 -6.28
N LEU A 377 16.95 3.66 -6.39
CA LEU A 377 15.97 4.05 -5.37
C LEU A 377 16.25 3.36 -4.04
N PHE A 378 16.41 2.03 -4.07
CA PHE A 378 16.72 1.21 -2.92
C PHE A 378 18.03 1.67 -2.26
N SER A 379 19.13 1.73 -3.01
CA SER A 379 20.45 2.14 -2.48
C SER A 379 20.48 3.54 -1.85
N LYS A 380 19.55 4.43 -2.25
CA LYS A 380 19.41 5.78 -1.68
C LYS A 380 18.43 5.86 -0.51
N GLY A 381 17.80 4.75 -0.12
CA GLY A 381 16.86 4.67 0.99
C GLY A 381 15.48 5.25 0.67
N PHE A 382 15.07 5.31 -0.60
CA PHE A 382 13.73 5.79 -0.94
C PHE A 382 12.70 4.69 -0.73
N PRO A 383 11.59 4.96 -0.01
CA PRO A 383 10.49 4.02 0.06
C PRO A 383 9.88 3.83 -1.33
N VAL A 384 9.47 2.59 -1.62
CA VAL A 384 8.86 2.22 -2.89
C VAL A 384 7.51 1.56 -2.63
N GLU A 385 6.55 1.77 -3.52
CA GLU A 385 5.24 1.14 -3.49
C GLU A 385 5.00 0.40 -4.81
N TYR A 386 4.55 -0.85 -4.73
CA TYR A 386 4.02 -1.56 -5.89
C TYR A 386 2.99 -2.63 -5.51
N PHE A 387 2.03 -2.83 -6.41
CA PHE A 387 0.98 -3.83 -6.26
C PHE A 387 1.48 -5.19 -6.74
N VAL A 388 1.69 -6.12 -5.80
CA VAL A 388 2.16 -7.48 -6.12
C VAL A 388 1.16 -8.24 -7.00
N GLU A 389 -0.12 -7.92 -6.95
CA GLU A 389 -1.17 -8.50 -7.80
C GLU A 389 -1.01 -8.16 -9.30
N GLY A 390 -0.27 -7.08 -9.62
CA GLY A 390 -0.05 -6.60 -10.99
C GLY A 390 -1.27 -5.91 -11.65
N GLY A 391 -2.42 -5.88 -10.98
CA GLY A 391 -3.62 -5.18 -11.46
C GLY A 391 -4.77 -5.24 -10.45
N ARG A 392 -5.80 -4.42 -10.68
CA ARG A 392 -7.01 -4.37 -9.84
C ARG A 392 -7.81 -5.67 -9.92
N SER A 393 -8.18 -6.20 -8.76
CA SER A 393 -9.13 -7.30 -8.66
C SER A 393 -10.55 -6.83 -9.05
N ARG A 394 -11.18 -7.55 -9.98
CA ARG A 394 -12.57 -7.26 -10.44
C ARG A 394 -13.61 -8.06 -9.66
N THR A 395 -13.19 -9.16 -9.05
CA THR A 395 -14.05 -10.08 -8.31
C THR A 395 -13.95 -9.90 -6.80
N GLY A 396 -13.07 -9.01 -6.32
CA GLY A 396 -12.82 -8.84 -4.88
C GLY A 396 -11.88 -9.91 -4.30
N ARG A 397 -11.46 -10.90 -5.08
CA ARG A 397 -10.50 -11.92 -4.64
C ARG A 397 -9.06 -11.41 -4.73
N MET A 398 -8.19 -11.85 -3.82
CA MET A 398 -6.75 -11.64 -3.94
C MET A 398 -6.23 -12.34 -5.20
N LEU A 399 -5.52 -11.62 -6.06
CA LEU A 399 -4.94 -12.18 -7.28
C LEU A 399 -3.60 -12.84 -6.99
N ARG A 400 -3.22 -13.83 -7.83
CA ARG A 400 -1.88 -14.42 -7.75
C ARG A 400 -0.79 -13.35 -7.94
N PRO A 401 0.18 -13.26 -7.04
CA PRO A 401 1.29 -12.32 -7.15
C PRO A 401 2.07 -12.46 -8.46
N LYS A 402 2.38 -11.33 -9.09
CA LYS A 402 3.31 -11.20 -10.21
C LYS A 402 4.71 -10.97 -9.66
N THR A 403 5.56 -11.98 -9.80
CA THR A 403 6.88 -12.03 -9.15
C THR A 403 7.95 -11.12 -9.78
N GLY A 404 7.67 -10.42 -10.89
CA GLY A 404 8.66 -9.59 -11.58
C GLY A 404 9.29 -8.50 -10.70
N MET A 405 8.47 -7.69 -10.02
CA MET A 405 8.97 -6.61 -9.13
C MET A 405 9.66 -7.17 -7.88
N LEU A 406 9.15 -8.28 -7.34
CA LEU A 406 9.78 -9.00 -6.22
C LEU A 406 11.16 -9.50 -6.63
N ALA A 407 11.29 -10.16 -7.78
CA ALA A 407 12.56 -10.65 -8.30
C ALA A 407 13.57 -9.51 -8.50
N ILE A 408 13.15 -8.36 -9.03
CA ILE A 408 14.04 -7.20 -9.18
C ILE A 408 14.49 -6.68 -7.80
N THR A 409 13.58 -6.67 -6.82
CA THR A 409 13.88 -6.27 -5.44
C THR A 409 14.91 -7.22 -4.80
N LEU A 410 14.69 -8.54 -4.87
CA LEU A 410 15.66 -9.53 -4.37
C LEU A 410 17.02 -9.35 -5.04
N ARG A 411 17.06 -9.22 -6.37
CA ARG A 411 18.32 -9.02 -7.11
C ARG A 411 19.05 -7.75 -6.69
N SER A 412 18.31 -6.66 -6.45
CA SER A 412 18.90 -5.43 -5.92
C SER A 412 19.47 -5.63 -4.52
N PHE A 413 18.74 -6.34 -3.66
CA PHE A 413 19.17 -6.64 -2.29
C PHE A 413 20.45 -7.48 -2.26
N LEU A 414 20.52 -8.51 -3.10
CA LEU A 414 21.69 -9.37 -3.28
C LEU A 414 22.89 -8.60 -3.85
N ARG A 415 22.64 -7.67 -4.79
CA ARG A 415 23.68 -6.84 -5.41
C ARG A 415 24.39 -5.94 -4.39
N SER A 416 23.61 -5.16 -3.65
CA SER A 416 24.11 -4.37 -2.53
C SER A 416 22.92 -3.81 -1.75
N SER A 417 22.88 -4.07 -0.45
CA SER A 417 21.94 -3.44 0.47
C SER A 417 22.69 -2.52 1.42
N ARG A 418 22.35 -1.22 1.38
CA ARG A 418 22.89 -0.24 2.33
C ARG A 418 22.11 -0.30 3.65
N LEU A 419 20.80 -0.51 3.53
CA LEU A 419 19.90 -0.78 4.63
C LEU A 419 19.19 -2.12 4.37
N PRO A 420 18.78 -2.85 5.43
CA PRO A 420 17.94 -4.01 5.26
C PRO A 420 16.59 -3.63 4.62
N ILE A 421 16.07 -4.47 3.73
CA ILE A 421 14.77 -4.27 3.07
C ILE A 421 13.66 -4.92 3.89
N VAL A 422 12.54 -4.21 4.03
CA VAL A 422 11.33 -4.71 4.67
C VAL A 422 10.13 -4.48 3.76
N PHE A 423 9.37 -5.54 3.51
CA PHE A 423 8.07 -5.43 2.86
C PHE A 423 7.00 -5.13 3.90
N VAL A 424 6.17 -4.13 3.64
CA VAL A 424 5.03 -3.77 4.49
C VAL A 424 3.75 -4.05 3.71
N PRO A 425 3.04 -5.16 4.02
CA PRO A 425 1.71 -5.44 3.48
C PRO A 425 0.72 -4.38 3.92
N VAL A 426 -0.08 -3.87 2.97
CA VAL A 426 -1.10 -2.84 3.26
C VAL A 426 -2.44 -3.27 2.68
N TYR A 427 -3.37 -3.64 3.56
CA TYR A 427 -4.73 -3.91 3.14
C TYR A 427 -5.52 -2.60 3.03
N ILE A 428 -6.26 -2.45 1.93
CA ILE A 428 -7.15 -1.32 1.68
C ILE A 428 -8.56 -1.87 1.44
N GLY A 429 -9.48 -1.57 2.37
CA GLY A 429 -10.88 -1.99 2.31
C GLY A 429 -11.80 -0.80 2.07
N TYR A 430 -12.62 -0.88 1.03
CA TYR A 430 -13.68 0.11 0.75
C TYR A 430 -15.05 -0.50 1.07
N GLU A 431 -15.91 0.27 1.72
CA GLU A 431 -17.34 -0.09 1.83
C GLU A 431 -18.08 0.10 0.50
N ARG A 432 -17.65 1.10 -0.30
CA ARG A 432 -18.07 1.24 -1.70
C ARG A 432 -16.91 1.63 -2.60
N VAL A 433 -16.58 0.78 -3.58
CA VAL A 433 -15.56 1.10 -4.59
C VAL A 433 -16.18 2.00 -5.68
N LEU A 434 -15.48 3.06 -6.07
CA LEU A 434 -15.94 3.98 -7.11
C LEU A 434 -16.15 3.31 -8.47
N GLU A 435 -15.25 2.37 -8.81
CA GLU A 435 -15.30 1.59 -10.03
C GLU A 435 -16.30 0.42 -10.01
N GLY A 436 -17.08 0.28 -8.93
CA GLY A 436 -18.01 -0.85 -8.76
C GLY A 436 -18.97 -1.06 -9.94
N ARG A 437 -19.44 0.03 -10.58
CA ARG A 437 -20.30 -0.06 -11.77
C ARG A 437 -19.57 -0.58 -13.01
N THR A 438 -18.31 -0.18 -13.20
CA THR A 438 -17.51 -0.68 -14.31
C THR A 438 -17.15 -2.13 -14.10
N TYR A 439 -16.84 -2.53 -12.86
CA TYR A 439 -16.63 -3.94 -12.52
C TYR A 439 -17.87 -4.76 -12.80
N LEU A 440 -19.06 -4.27 -12.41
CA LEU A 440 -20.33 -4.92 -12.72
C LEU A 440 -20.53 -5.10 -14.24
N GLY A 441 -20.24 -4.06 -15.04
CA GLY A 441 -20.29 -4.14 -16.49
C GLY A 441 -19.32 -5.17 -17.07
N GLU A 442 -18.05 -5.15 -16.62
CA GLU A 442 -17.02 -6.09 -17.06
C GLU A 442 -17.36 -7.54 -16.70
N LEU A 443 -17.92 -7.80 -15.51
CA LEU A 443 -18.37 -9.12 -15.08
C LEU A 443 -19.60 -9.63 -15.86
N ARG A 444 -20.41 -8.73 -16.42
CA ARG A 444 -21.53 -9.05 -17.32
C ARG A 444 -21.10 -9.19 -18.79
N GLY A 445 -19.80 -9.22 -19.07
CA GLY A 445 -19.25 -9.41 -20.41
C GLY A 445 -18.96 -8.13 -21.19
N ALA A 446 -19.11 -6.95 -20.59
CA ALA A 446 -18.68 -5.71 -21.24
C ALA A 446 -17.15 -5.67 -21.40
N SER A 447 -16.67 -5.07 -22.49
CA SER A 447 -15.24 -4.91 -22.72
C SER A 447 -14.61 -3.99 -21.67
N LYS A 448 -13.37 -4.34 -21.28
CA LYS A 448 -12.60 -3.56 -20.30
C LYS A 448 -12.43 -2.11 -20.73
N LYS A 449 -12.92 -1.17 -19.92
CA LYS A 449 -12.80 0.26 -20.20
C LYS A 449 -11.48 0.81 -19.67
N LYS A 450 -10.84 1.69 -20.45
CA LYS A 450 -9.67 2.47 -20.01
C LYS A 450 -10.17 3.62 -19.16
N GLU A 451 -10.35 3.39 -17.87
CA GLU A 451 -10.72 4.45 -16.92
C GLU A 451 -9.50 5.27 -16.50
N SER A 452 -9.67 6.58 -16.33
CA SER A 452 -8.66 7.47 -15.74
C SER A 452 -9.07 7.95 -14.35
N ILE A 453 -8.08 8.37 -13.54
CA ILE A 453 -8.30 9.02 -12.24
C ILE A 453 -9.23 10.24 -12.37
N PHE A 454 -9.13 10.98 -13.46
CA PHE A 454 -9.94 12.18 -13.63
C PHE A 454 -11.40 11.86 -13.97
N ASP A 455 -11.65 10.76 -14.68
CA ASP A 455 -13.02 10.29 -14.95
C ASP A 455 -13.71 9.92 -13.63
N LEU A 456 -12.98 9.29 -12.71
CA LEU A 456 -13.45 9.08 -11.34
C LEU A 456 -13.86 10.40 -10.69
N PHE A 457 -13.00 11.42 -10.70
CA PHE A 457 -13.29 12.72 -10.08
C PHE A 457 -14.44 13.50 -10.75
N LYS A 458 -14.66 13.35 -12.06
CA LYS A 458 -15.81 13.97 -12.76
C LYS A 458 -17.14 13.37 -12.33
N VAL A 459 -17.17 12.05 -12.13
CA VAL A 459 -18.40 11.32 -11.78
C VAL A 459 -18.84 11.65 -10.35
N LEU A 460 -17.91 12.00 -9.46
CA LEU A 460 -18.19 12.39 -8.06
C LEU A 460 -19.15 13.57 -7.92
N GLY A 461 -19.09 14.57 -8.82
CA GLY A 461 -19.97 15.74 -8.77
C GLY A 461 -21.46 15.42 -8.96
N ALA A 462 -21.77 14.26 -9.54
CA ALA A 462 -23.13 13.80 -9.81
C ALA A 462 -23.64 12.73 -8.81
N LEU A 463 -22.79 12.27 -7.89
CA LEU A 463 -23.11 11.19 -6.96
C LEU A 463 -23.69 11.75 -5.66
N LYS A 464 -24.99 11.50 -5.43
CA LYS A 464 -25.67 11.71 -4.14
C LYS A 464 -25.57 10.51 -3.18
N GLN A 465 -24.76 9.50 -3.51
CA GLN A 465 -24.71 8.24 -2.77
C GLN A 465 -23.68 8.30 -1.63
N ARG A 466 -23.98 7.64 -0.51
CA ARG A 466 -23.00 7.42 0.56
C ARG A 466 -21.98 6.36 0.11
N PHE A 467 -20.69 6.70 0.20
CA PHE A 467 -19.60 5.78 -0.11
C PHE A 467 -19.08 5.02 1.11
N GLY A 468 -19.53 5.42 2.30
CA GLY A 468 -19.09 4.81 3.55
C GLY A 468 -17.64 5.19 3.88
N GLN A 469 -16.96 4.32 4.62
CA GLN A 469 -15.59 4.55 5.07
C GLN A 469 -14.57 3.75 4.25
N VAL A 470 -13.32 4.20 4.32
CA VAL A 470 -12.15 3.45 3.83
C VAL A 470 -11.34 2.99 5.02
N SER A 471 -10.97 1.72 5.05
CA SER A 471 -10.10 1.14 6.08
C SER A 471 -8.74 0.81 5.49
N VAL A 472 -7.68 1.21 6.19
CA VAL A 472 -6.29 0.87 5.84
C VAL A 472 -5.63 0.21 7.04
N ASN A 473 -5.23 -1.04 6.85
CA ASN A 473 -4.54 -1.82 7.87
C ASN A 473 -3.13 -2.14 7.37
N PHE A 474 -2.13 -1.81 8.19
CA PHE A 474 -0.76 -2.26 7.97
C PHE A 474 -0.61 -3.67 8.59
N GLY A 475 -0.19 -4.62 7.75
CA GLY A 475 0.02 -6.02 8.12
C GLY A 475 1.40 -6.27 8.70
N GLU A 476 1.65 -7.52 9.09
CA GLU A 476 2.93 -7.95 9.63
C GLU A 476 4.06 -7.71 8.61
N PRO A 477 5.10 -6.94 8.96
CA PRO A 477 6.21 -6.64 8.06
C PRO A 477 7.08 -7.88 7.77
N ILE A 478 7.44 -8.09 6.52
CA ILE A 478 8.33 -9.19 6.10
C ILE A 478 9.74 -8.62 5.91
N LYS A 479 10.63 -8.91 6.85
CA LYS A 479 12.04 -8.55 6.74
C LYS A 479 12.72 -9.50 5.74
N LEU A 480 13.25 -8.95 4.65
CA LEU A 480 13.76 -9.76 3.55
C LEU A 480 14.97 -10.61 3.97
N GLY A 481 15.84 -10.09 4.83
CA GLY A 481 16.98 -10.84 5.35
C GLY A 481 16.56 -12.11 6.11
N GLU A 482 15.65 -11.96 7.07
CA GLU A 482 15.13 -13.08 7.88
C GLU A 482 14.37 -14.09 7.01
N PHE A 483 13.61 -13.61 6.03
CA PHE A 483 12.94 -14.49 5.06
C PHE A 483 13.93 -15.32 4.25
N LEU A 484 15.01 -14.72 3.75
CA LEU A 484 16.04 -15.45 3.00
C LEU A 484 16.79 -16.44 3.89
N ASP A 485 17.04 -16.10 5.16
CA ASP A 485 17.68 -17.00 6.13
C ASP A 485 16.89 -18.29 6.35
N GLN A 486 15.56 -18.21 6.29
CA GLN A 486 14.66 -19.36 6.39
C GLN A 486 14.56 -20.16 5.09
N GLN A 487 14.49 -19.48 3.94
CA GLN A 487 14.22 -20.13 2.65
C GLN A 487 15.46 -20.68 1.96
N GLN A 488 16.61 -20.04 2.16
CA GLN A 488 17.90 -20.39 1.57
C GLN A 488 19.00 -20.19 2.62
N PRO A 489 19.21 -21.17 3.51
CA PRO A 489 20.33 -21.14 4.45
C PRO A 489 21.65 -20.88 3.69
N ASP A 490 22.52 -20.06 4.27
CA ASP A 490 23.82 -19.68 3.71
C ASP A 490 23.80 -18.84 2.41
N TRP A 491 22.66 -18.26 2.02
CA TRP A 491 22.58 -17.40 0.82
C TRP A 491 23.61 -16.25 0.77
N ARG A 492 24.12 -15.80 1.93
CA ARG A 492 25.17 -14.77 2.04
C ARG A 492 26.56 -15.25 1.61
N GLN A 493 26.81 -16.55 1.67
CA GLN A 493 28.11 -17.17 1.34
C GLN A 493 28.12 -17.72 -0.09
N GLN A 494 26.95 -17.87 -0.72
CA GLN A 494 26.81 -18.42 -2.05
C GLN A 494 27.24 -17.43 -3.14
N GLU A 495 27.75 -17.97 -4.25
CA GLU A 495 27.95 -17.17 -5.45
C GLU A 495 26.62 -16.67 -6.02
N LEU A 496 26.50 -15.36 -6.23
CA LEU A 496 25.26 -14.73 -6.67
C LEU A 496 24.92 -14.97 -8.15
N GLY A 497 25.84 -15.58 -8.91
CA GLY A 497 25.74 -15.80 -10.35
C GLY A 497 25.77 -14.50 -11.19
N PRO A 498 25.79 -14.62 -12.53
CA PRO A 498 25.78 -13.47 -13.43
C PRO A 498 24.56 -12.56 -13.22
N GLN A 499 24.78 -11.25 -13.14
CA GLN A 499 23.73 -10.25 -12.90
C GLN A 499 22.87 -10.49 -11.64
N TYR A 500 23.45 -11.15 -10.62
CA TYR A 500 22.84 -11.43 -9.32
C TYR A 500 21.59 -12.31 -9.43
N ARG A 501 21.65 -13.37 -10.23
CA ARG A 501 20.54 -14.33 -10.47
C ARG A 501 20.95 -15.75 -10.08
N PRO A 502 20.90 -16.12 -8.79
CA PRO A 502 21.14 -17.49 -8.37
C PRO A 502 20.01 -18.43 -8.83
N ALA A 503 20.30 -19.73 -8.93
CA ALA A 503 19.35 -20.73 -9.44
C ALA A 503 18.05 -20.79 -8.62
N TRP A 504 18.15 -20.63 -7.30
CA TRP A 504 17.00 -20.66 -6.37
C TRP A 504 16.13 -19.39 -6.40
N LEU A 505 16.55 -18.34 -7.12
CA LEU A 505 15.89 -17.02 -7.08
C LEU A 505 14.42 -17.12 -7.48
N HIS A 506 14.12 -17.92 -8.52
CA HIS A 506 12.76 -18.03 -9.05
C HIS A 506 11.79 -18.58 -8.00
N ASP A 507 12.11 -19.74 -7.43
CA ASP A 507 11.25 -20.43 -6.45
C ASP A 507 11.12 -19.62 -5.16
N THR A 508 12.23 -19.03 -4.69
CA THR A 508 12.23 -18.17 -3.49
C THR A 508 11.40 -16.91 -3.72
N THR A 509 11.40 -16.35 -4.92
CA THR A 509 10.54 -15.19 -5.27
C THR A 509 9.07 -15.59 -5.30
N ASN A 510 8.72 -16.77 -5.81
CA ASN A 510 7.35 -17.28 -5.80
C ASN A 510 6.84 -17.44 -4.36
N ARG A 511 7.64 -18.06 -3.47
CA ARG A 511 7.34 -18.18 -2.04
C ARG A 511 7.20 -16.83 -1.34
N LEU A 512 8.04 -15.85 -1.67
CA LEU A 512 7.89 -14.50 -1.13
C LEU A 512 6.57 -13.87 -1.58
N GLY A 513 6.20 -14.05 -2.85
CA GLY A 513 4.92 -13.58 -3.37
C GLY A 513 3.74 -14.15 -2.58
N GLU A 514 3.73 -15.47 -2.35
CA GLU A 514 2.70 -16.12 -1.54
C GLU A 514 2.67 -15.62 -0.11
N ARG A 515 3.84 -15.41 0.53
CA ARG A 515 3.94 -14.86 1.88
C ARG A 515 3.35 -13.45 1.96
N VAL A 516 3.68 -12.58 0.99
CA VAL A 516 3.08 -11.24 0.89
C VAL A 516 1.57 -11.32 0.73
N ALA A 517 1.06 -12.22 -0.11
CA ALA A 517 -0.37 -12.38 -0.31
C ALA A 517 -1.10 -12.86 0.95
N ARG A 518 -0.50 -13.79 1.71
CA ARG A 518 -1.02 -14.24 3.00
C ARG A 518 -1.04 -13.09 4.03
N HIS A 519 0.05 -12.34 4.17
CA HIS A 519 0.08 -11.20 5.10
C HIS A 519 -0.89 -10.06 4.71
N LEU A 520 -1.13 -9.85 3.41
CA LEU A 520 -2.18 -8.93 2.96
C LEU A 520 -3.57 -9.37 3.44
N ASN A 521 -3.86 -10.66 3.36
CA ASN A 521 -5.10 -11.24 3.84
C ASN A 521 -5.22 -11.26 5.36
N GLU A 522 -4.13 -11.45 6.10
CA GLU A 522 -4.05 -11.32 7.56
C GLU A 522 -4.37 -9.89 8.04
N ALA A 523 -4.05 -8.89 7.24
CA ALA A 523 -4.35 -7.49 7.52
C ALA A 523 -5.77 -7.07 7.10
N ALA A 524 -6.64 -8.00 6.68
CA ALA A 524 -7.96 -7.65 6.18
C ALA A 524 -8.79 -6.81 7.17
N ALA A 525 -9.46 -5.78 6.66
CA ALA A 525 -10.42 -4.99 7.41
C ALA A 525 -11.84 -5.45 7.06
N ILE A 526 -12.49 -6.14 7.99
CA ILE A 526 -13.87 -6.59 7.82
C ILE A 526 -14.78 -5.38 8.07
N ASN A 527 -15.68 -5.10 7.12
CA ASN A 527 -16.64 -4.01 7.22
C ASN A 527 -18.10 -4.52 7.18
N PRO A 528 -19.09 -3.67 7.49
CA PRO A 528 -20.50 -4.07 7.53
C PRO A 528 -20.99 -4.64 6.18
N VAL A 529 -20.56 -4.04 5.07
CA VAL A 529 -20.94 -4.46 3.71
C VAL A 529 -20.43 -5.87 3.42
N ASN A 530 -19.22 -6.23 3.86
CA ASN A 530 -18.67 -7.58 3.69
C ASN A 530 -19.53 -8.64 4.38
N LEU A 531 -19.94 -8.39 5.63
CA LEU A 531 -20.71 -9.35 6.43
C LEU A 531 -22.14 -9.51 5.91
N VAL A 532 -22.81 -8.40 5.56
CA VAL A 532 -24.14 -8.43 4.93
C VAL A 532 -24.10 -9.16 3.59
N ALA A 533 -23.07 -8.91 2.77
CA ALA A 533 -22.87 -9.62 1.51
C ALA A 533 -22.70 -11.12 1.73
N LEU A 534 -21.83 -11.52 2.66
CA LEU A 534 -21.59 -12.93 2.98
C LEU A 534 -22.87 -13.63 3.45
N ALA A 535 -23.64 -12.99 4.33
CA ALA A 535 -24.88 -13.55 4.88
C ALA A 535 -25.95 -13.74 3.79
N LEU A 536 -26.27 -12.69 3.02
CA LEU A 536 -27.34 -12.74 2.03
C LEU A 536 -27.00 -13.61 0.82
N LEU A 537 -25.75 -13.59 0.34
CA LEU A 537 -25.30 -14.46 -0.76
C LEU A 537 -25.22 -15.94 -0.36
N SER A 538 -25.27 -16.24 0.93
CA SER A 538 -25.37 -17.62 1.44
C SER A 538 -26.81 -18.14 1.47
N THR A 539 -27.80 -17.32 1.10
CA THR A 539 -29.20 -17.73 0.94
C THR A 539 -29.51 -18.08 -0.51
N SER A 540 -30.52 -18.92 -0.74
CA SER A 540 -30.94 -19.30 -2.10
C SER A 540 -31.72 -18.20 -2.84
N LYS A 541 -32.30 -17.24 -2.10
CA LYS A 541 -33.14 -16.16 -2.65
C LYS A 541 -32.55 -14.76 -2.43
N LEU A 542 -31.32 -14.69 -1.94
CA LEU A 542 -30.62 -13.44 -1.62
C LEU A 542 -31.39 -12.54 -0.64
N ALA A 543 -32.16 -13.17 0.26
CA ALA A 543 -33.13 -12.49 1.13
C ALA A 543 -33.22 -13.17 2.51
N LEU A 544 -33.42 -12.35 3.55
CA LEU A 544 -33.69 -12.79 4.93
C LEU A 544 -34.66 -11.83 5.63
N ASP A 545 -35.40 -12.33 6.62
CA ASP A 545 -36.06 -11.44 7.58
C ASP A 545 -35.01 -10.66 8.39
N GLU A 546 -35.32 -9.41 8.72
CA GLU A 546 -34.39 -8.50 9.43
C GLU A 546 -33.86 -9.10 10.74
N ARG A 547 -34.71 -9.81 11.50
CA ARG A 547 -34.31 -10.46 12.75
C ARG A 547 -33.38 -11.65 12.51
N ALA A 548 -33.57 -12.42 11.45
CA ALA A 548 -32.67 -13.51 11.06
C ALA A 548 -31.35 -12.98 10.56
N LEU A 549 -31.35 -11.94 9.72
CA LEU A 549 -30.11 -11.32 9.28
C LEU A 549 -29.32 -10.79 10.48
N THR A 550 -29.98 -10.12 11.43
CA THR A 550 -29.36 -9.66 12.68
C THR A 550 -28.67 -10.81 13.41
N ARG A 551 -29.38 -11.92 13.64
CA ARG A 551 -28.81 -13.11 14.30
C ARG A 551 -27.61 -13.71 13.56
N VAL A 552 -27.64 -13.73 12.23
CA VAL A 552 -26.51 -14.23 11.42
C VAL A 552 -25.29 -13.33 11.59
N LEU A 553 -25.49 -12.01 11.55
CA LEU A 553 -24.40 -11.04 11.71
C LEU A 553 -23.84 -11.06 13.13
N ASP A 554 -24.69 -11.15 14.15
CA ASP A 554 -24.27 -11.29 15.55
C ASP A 554 -23.44 -12.56 15.75
N LEU A 555 -23.87 -13.68 15.17
CA LEU A 555 -23.12 -14.92 15.20
C LEU A 555 -21.75 -14.76 14.52
N TYR A 556 -21.71 -14.16 13.32
CA TYR A 556 -20.45 -13.95 12.60
C TYR A 556 -19.49 -13.08 13.41
N LEU A 557 -19.97 -12.00 14.03
CA LEU A 557 -19.18 -11.16 14.92
C LEU A 557 -18.70 -11.93 16.15
N ALA A 558 -19.56 -12.73 16.79
CA ALA A 558 -19.20 -13.54 17.95
C ALA A 558 -18.12 -14.57 17.61
N LEU A 559 -18.28 -15.28 16.49
CA LEU A 559 -17.30 -16.24 15.98
C LEU A 559 -15.94 -15.60 15.67
N LEU A 560 -15.93 -14.44 14.99
CA LEU A 560 -14.69 -13.73 14.67
C LEU A 560 -14.00 -13.12 15.90
N ARG A 561 -14.75 -12.81 16.96
CA ARG A 561 -14.20 -12.37 18.25
C ARG A 561 -13.62 -13.55 19.05
N ALA A 562 -14.28 -14.71 19.00
CA ALA A 562 -13.83 -15.93 19.68
C ALA A 562 -12.58 -16.54 19.03
N VAL A 563 -12.52 -16.53 17.69
CA VAL A 563 -11.36 -17.02 16.92
C VAL A 563 -10.89 -15.92 15.96
N PRO A 564 -10.11 -14.93 16.44
CA PRO A 564 -9.57 -13.87 15.60
C PRO A 564 -8.70 -14.42 14.47
N TYR A 565 -8.91 -13.94 13.24
CA TYR A 565 -8.14 -14.41 12.08
C TYR A 565 -6.65 -14.08 12.20
N SER A 566 -6.31 -12.85 12.60
CA SER A 566 -4.95 -12.38 12.83
C SER A 566 -4.97 -11.16 13.76
N PRO A 567 -3.88 -10.89 14.52
CA PRO A 567 -3.73 -9.65 15.28
C PRO A 567 -3.86 -8.37 14.42
N HIS A 568 -3.66 -8.47 13.10
CA HIS A 568 -3.75 -7.35 12.17
C HIS A 568 -5.13 -7.23 11.47
N THR A 569 -6.05 -8.15 11.73
CA THR A 569 -7.42 -8.09 11.21
C THR A 569 -8.26 -7.15 12.07
N THR A 570 -9.12 -6.35 11.43
CA THR A 570 -10.06 -5.47 12.15
C THR A 570 -11.51 -5.85 11.88
N LEU A 571 -12.38 -5.60 12.87
CA LEU A 571 -13.80 -5.89 12.84
C LEU A 571 -14.61 -4.60 12.80
N PRO A 572 -15.84 -4.61 12.23
CA PRO A 572 -16.71 -3.46 12.30
C PRO A 572 -17.21 -3.25 13.74
N GLU A 573 -17.50 -2.00 14.06
CA GLU A 573 -18.13 -1.61 15.33
C GLU A 573 -19.65 -1.84 15.28
N GLY A 574 -20.25 -2.10 16.44
CA GLY A 574 -21.70 -2.32 16.58
C GLY A 574 -22.13 -3.80 16.61
N ASP A 575 -23.43 -4.00 16.62
CA ASP A 575 -24.12 -5.29 16.53
C ASP A 575 -24.74 -5.49 15.14
N GLY A 576 -25.33 -6.66 14.90
CA GLY A 576 -25.93 -7.02 13.62
C GLY A 576 -26.98 -6.01 13.13
N ALA A 577 -27.76 -5.42 14.04
CA ALA A 577 -28.78 -4.43 13.70
C ALA A 577 -28.13 -3.12 13.20
N ALA A 578 -27.10 -2.63 13.90
CA ALA A 578 -26.35 -1.45 13.47
C ALA A 578 -25.65 -1.66 12.12
N LEU A 579 -25.11 -2.87 11.86
CA LEU A 579 -24.52 -3.20 10.57
C LEU A 579 -25.56 -3.14 9.43
N ILE A 580 -26.76 -3.68 9.66
CA ILE A 580 -27.86 -3.64 8.68
C ILE A 580 -28.24 -2.20 8.39
N GLU A 581 -28.48 -1.39 9.42
CA GLU A 581 -28.88 0.02 9.27
C GLU A 581 -27.84 0.80 8.45
N HIS A 582 -26.55 0.59 8.72
CA HIS A 582 -25.45 1.21 7.97
C HIS A 582 -25.51 0.84 6.48
N VAL A 583 -25.62 -0.44 6.15
CA VAL A 583 -25.65 -0.92 4.76
C VAL A 583 -26.92 -0.48 4.03
N GLN A 584 -28.07 -0.43 4.71
CA GLN A 584 -29.30 0.16 4.17
C GLN A 584 -29.11 1.65 3.83
N GLY A 585 -28.46 2.42 4.72
CA GLY A 585 -28.13 3.82 4.49
C GLY A 585 -27.23 4.07 3.27
N MET A 586 -26.51 3.04 2.79
CA MET A 586 -25.70 3.08 1.59
C MET A 586 -26.45 2.72 0.29
N ASN A 587 -27.75 2.38 0.39
CA ASN A 587 -28.57 1.87 -0.71
C ASN A 587 -27.98 0.62 -1.39
N LEU A 588 -27.42 -0.30 -0.59
CA LEU A 588 -26.92 -1.59 -1.05
C LEU A 588 -27.87 -2.75 -0.69
N LEU A 589 -28.92 -2.47 0.08
CA LEU A 589 -29.87 -3.44 0.57
C LEU A 589 -31.29 -2.92 0.36
N ALA A 590 -32.12 -3.68 -0.36
CA ALA A 590 -33.52 -3.37 -0.58
C ALA A 590 -34.39 -3.93 0.56
N GLU A 591 -35.55 -3.32 0.76
CA GLU A 591 -36.51 -3.76 1.78
C GLU A 591 -37.91 -3.94 1.18
N GLN A 592 -38.59 -4.98 1.64
CA GLN A 592 -40.01 -5.18 1.44
C GLN A 592 -40.67 -5.37 2.81
N LYS A 593 -41.81 -4.69 3.03
CA LYS A 593 -42.59 -4.78 4.26
C LYS A 593 -43.91 -5.49 3.99
N ASP A 594 -44.27 -6.40 4.89
CA ASP A 594 -45.56 -7.07 4.92
C ASP A 594 -46.12 -7.10 6.35
N ALA A 595 -47.23 -7.82 6.56
CA ALA A 595 -47.88 -7.93 7.88
C ALA A 595 -47.06 -8.74 8.90
N LEU A 596 -46.09 -9.54 8.45
CA LEU A 596 -45.27 -10.44 9.29
C LEU A 596 -43.89 -9.84 9.61
N GLY A 597 -43.45 -8.82 8.88
CA GLY A 597 -42.28 -8.03 9.21
C GLY A 597 -41.58 -7.42 8.00
N LYS A 598 -40.27 -7.24 8.15
CA LYS A 598 -39.39 -6.66 7.13
C LYS A 598 -38.50 -7.74 6.54
N ILE A 599 -38.57 -7.89 5.23
CA ILE A 599 -37.69 -8.75 4.45
C ILE A 599 -36.64 -7.86 3.78
N LEU A 600 -35.38 -8.22 3.99
CA LEU A 600 -34.23 -7.54 3.41
C LEU A 600 -33.65 -8.41 2.30
N TYR A 601 -33.40 -7.84 1.12
CA TYR A 601 -32.95 -8.61 -0.03
C TYR A 601 -32.00 -7.82 -0.94
N LEU A 602 -31.19 -8.55 -1.71
CA LEU A 602 -30.35 -7.97 -2.76
C LEU A 602 -31.11 -7.98 -4.09
N ASP A 603 -31.27 -6.80 -4.71
CA ASP A 603 -31.70 -6.72 -6.11
C ASP A 603 -30.62 -7.28 -7.05
N GLU A 604 -30.95 -7.49 -8.33
CA GLU A 604 -30.05 -8.13 -9.30
C GLU A 604 -28.72 -7.37 -9.50
N GLN A 605 -28.73 -6.04 -9.40
CA GLN A 605 -27.52 -5.22 -9.58
C GLN A 605 -26.62 -5.32 -8.34
N ASN A 606 -27.22 -5.17 -7.17
CA ASN A 606 -26.54 -5.27 -5.89
C ASN A 606 -26.08 -6.70 -5.60
N ALA A 607 -26.80 -7.73 -6.03
CA ALA A 607 -26.41 -9.13 -5.87
C ALA A 607 -25.03 -9.41 -6.47
N VAL A 608 -24.81 -9.00 -7.72
CA VAL A 608 -23.52 -9.18 -8.41
C VAL A 608 -22.44 -8.29 -7.79
N LEU A 609 -22.77 -7.05 -7.41
CA LEU A 609 -21.81 -6.18 -6.73
C LEU A 609 -21.41 -6.72 -5.34
N MET A 610 -22.33 -7.34 -4.61
CA MET A 610 -22.08 -7.89 -3.29
C MET A 610 -21.18 -9.13 -3.35
N THR A 611 -21.08 -9.84 -4.48
CA THR A 611 -20.09 -10.94 -4.60
C THR A 611 -18.67 -10.40 -4.45
N TYR A 612 -18.39 -9.21 -4.99
CA TYR A 612 -17.12 -8.51 -4.78
C TYR A 612 -16.82 -8.30 -3.30
N TYR A 613 -17.77 -7.75 -2.55
CA TYR A 613 -17.57 -7.45 -1.12
C TYR A 613 -17.48 -8.70 -0.25
N ARG A 614 -18.24 -9.75 -0.57
CA ARG A 614 -18.08 -11.07 0.07
C ARG A 614 -16.67 -11.61 -0.12
N ASN A 615 -16.14 -11.52 -1.34
CA ASN A 615 -14.85 -12.11 -1.70
C ASN A 615 -13.66 -11.43 -1.00
N ASN A 616 -13.82 -10.19 -0.52
CA ASN A 616 -12.81 -9.49 0.27
C ASN A 616 -12.54 -10.13 1.64
N VAL A 617 -13.46 -10.97 2.15
CA VAL A 617 -13.36 -11.63 3.47
C VAL A 617 -13.56 -13.14 3.41
N LEU A 618 -13.74 -13.72 2.23
CA LEU A 618 -14.04 -15.15 2.06
C LEU A 618 -12.94 -16.04 2.63
N HIS A 619 -11.67 -15.63 2.55
CA HIS A 619 -10.52 -16.35 3.12
C HIS A 619 -10.60 -16.51 4.64
N ILE A 620 -11.24 -15.57 5.33
CA ILE A 620 -11.41 -15.58 6.79
C ILE A 620 -12.46 -16.62 7.19
N PHE A 621 -13.56 -16.69 6.44
CA PHE A 621 -14.66 -17.60 6.69
C PHE A 621 -14.45 -18.99 6.08
N ALA A 622 -13.41 -19.20 5.29
CA ALA A 622 -13.25 -20.42 4.51
C ALA A 622 -13.14 -21.68 5.38
N LEU A 623 -12.30 -21.64 6.42
CA LEU A 623 -12.11 -22.76 7.33
C LEU A 623 -13.37 -23.04 8.18
N PRO A 624 -13.97 -22.08 8.91
CA PRO A 624 -15.20 -22.35 9.66
C PRO A 624 -16.36 -22.77 8.76
N ALA A 625 -16.48 -22.22 7.55
CA ALA A 625 -17.50 -22.66 6.60
C ALA A 625 -17.26 -24.10 6.10
N LEU A 626 -16.00 -24.50 5.88
CA LEU A 626 -15.66 -25.89 5.57
C LEU A 626 -16.06 -26.81 6.73
N LEU A 627 -15.71 -26.46 7.97
CA LEU A 627 -16.09 -27.25 9.15
C LEU A 627 -17.62 -27.37 9.27
N ALA A 628 -18.34 -26.27 9.09
CA ALA A 628 -19.81 -26.26 9.08
C ALA A 628 -20.41 -27.12 7.96
N SER A 629 -19.72 -27.24 6.82
CA SER A 629 -20.19 -28.04 5.68
C SER A 629 -20.26 -29.53 5.98
N PHE A 630 -19.36 -30.08 6.81
CA PHE A 630 -19.38 -31.50 7.19
C PHE A 630 -20.68 -31.92 7.87
N PHE A 631 -21.34 -30.98 8.53
CA PHE A 631 -22.60 -31.19 9.25
C PHE A 631 -23.85 -30.94 8.41
N GLN A 632 -23.73 -30.65 7.11
CA GLN A 632 -24.91 -30.54 6.24
C GLN A 632 -25.52 -31.92 5.97
N SER A 633 -24.68 -32.89 5.59
CA SER A 633 -25.10 -34.25 5.26
C SER A 633 -24.93 -35.23 6.42
N SER A 634 -24.06 -34.93 7.40
CA SER A 634 -23.76 -35.80 8.54
C SER A 634 -24.29 -35.20 9.82
N ALA A 635 -25.09 -35.96 10.59
CA ALA A 635 -25.56 -35.49 11.89
C ALA A 635 -24.50 -35.56 12.99
N ARG A 636 -23.57 -36.51 12.85
CA ARG A 636 -22.52 -36.84 13.82
C ARG A 636 -21.21 -37.07 13.08
N ILE A 637 -20.09 -36.58 13.62
CA ILE A 637 -18.76 -36.81 13.06
C ILE A 637 -17.72 -36.80 14.19
N SER A 638 -16.72 -37.70 14.15
CA SER A 638 -15.64 -37.70 15.14
C SER A 638 -14.62 -36.61 14.87
N ARG A 639 -13.87 -36.20 15.90
CA ARG A 639 -12.76 -35.26 15.76
C ARG A 639 -11.74 -35.73 14.72
N GLU A 640 -11.36 -37.00 14.78
CA GLU A 640 -10.41 -37.62 13.84
C GLU A 640 -10.87 -37.47 12.38
N GLN A 641 -12.16 -37.71 12.10
CA GLN A 641 -12.70 -37.57 10.76
C GLN A 641 -12.71 -36.12 10.29
N ILE A 642 -13.06 -35.17 11.17
CA ILE A 642 -13.00 -33.73 10.86
C ILE A 642 -11.58 -33.37 10.43
N LEU A 643 -10.57 -33.74 11.21
CA LEU A 643 -9.17 -33.43 10.91
C LEU A 643 -8.72 -34.06 9.59
N ARG A 644 -9.06 -35.33 9.35
CA ARG A 644 -8.72 -36.03 8.11
C ARG A 644 -9.28 -35.34 6.87
N PHE A 645 -10.57 -34.99 6.86
CA PHE A 645 -11.19 -34.33 5.71
C PHE A 645 -10.74 -32.87 5.58
N THR A 646 -10.51 -32.18 6.70
CA THR A 646 -9.97 -30.82 6.67
C THR A 646 -8.57 -30.83 6.07
N GLY A 647 -7.68 -31.71 6.52
CA GLY A 647 -6.33 -31.84 5.95
C GLY A 647 -6.32 -32.20 4.47
N ALA A 648 -7.31 -32.95 3.98
CA ALA A 648 -7.44 -33.27 2.56
C ALA A 648 -7.93 -32.08 1.71
N LEU A 649 -8.80 -31.22 2.24
CA LEU A 649 -9.42 -30.12 1.46
C LEU A 649 -8.72 -28.76 1.66
N TYR A 650 -8.10 -28.55 2.82
CA TYR A 650 -7.51 -27.29 3.23
C TYR A 650 -6.40 -26.79 2.29
N PRO A 651 -5.44 -27.63 1.81
CA PRO A 651 -4.36 -27.14 0.94
C PRO A 651 -4.87 -26.44 -0.33
N TYR A 652 -5.98 -26.91 -0.90
CA TYR A 652 -6.59 -26.31 -2.09
C TYR A 652 -7.32 -25.01 -1.79
N LEU A 653 -8.01 -24.94 -0.64
CA LEU A 653 -8.60 -23.68 -0.16
C LEU A 653 -7.51 -22.66 0.16
N GLN A 654 -6.44 -23.08 0.82
CA GLN A 654 -5.30 -22.26 1.20
C GLN A 654 -4.62 -21.68 -0.05
N SER A 655 -4.37 -22.50 -1.08
CA SER A 655 -3.70 -22.05 -2.30
C SER A 655 -4.57 -21.11 -3.15
N GLU A 656 -5.90 -21.30 -3.15
CA GLU A 656 -6.82 -20.47 -3.92
C GLU A 656 -7.16 -19.13 -3.23
N LEU A 657 -7.27 -19.15 -1.89
CA LEU A 657 -7.71 -18.00 -1.09
C LEU A 657 -6.57 -17.32 -0.34
N PHE A 658 -5.34 -17.82 -0.40
CA PHE A 658 -4.19 -17.35 0.41
C PHE A 658 -4.53 -17.31 1.90
N ILE A 659 -5.06 -18.43 2.42
CA ILE A 659 -5.38 -18.57 3.85
C ILE A 659 -4.06 -18.64 4.64
N ARG A 660 -4.05 -18.05 5.84
CA ARG A 660 -2.81 -17.80 6.59
C ARG A 660 -2.17 -19.05 7.21
N TRP A 661 -2.98 -19.97 7.74
CA TRP A 661 -2.47 -21.01 8.64
C TRP A 661 -1.67 -22.05 7.87
N GLU A 662 -0.49 -22.38 8.37
CA GLU A 662 0.30 -23.46 7.82
C GLU A 662 -0.32 -24.82 8.20
N PRO A 663 -0.08 -25.90 7.43
CA PRO A 663 -0.62 -27.22 7.74
C PRO A 663 -0.31 -27.72 9.16
N SER A 664 0.82 -27.32 9.73
CA SER A 664 1.22 -27.64 11.11
C SER A 664 0.34 -26.97 12.19
N GLU A 665 -0.28 -25.83 11.87
CA GLU A 665 -1.15 -25.09 12.79
C GLU A 665 -2.62 -25.55 12.70
N LEU A 666 -2.96 -26.28 11.64
CA LEU A 666 -4.34 -26.58 11.25
C LEU A 666 -5.12 -27.31 12.35
N GLU A 667 -4.52 -28.30 13.02
CA GLU A 667 -5.20 -29.07 14.07
C GLU A 667 -5.65 -28.16 15.23
N GLY A 668 -4.74 -27.33 15.75
CA GLY A 668 -5.06 -26.43 16.86
C GLY A 668 -6.11 -25.38 16.49
N VAL A 669 -6.09 -24.89 15.25
CA VAL A 669 -7.08 -23.91 14.76
C VAL A 669 -8.44 -24.56 14.54
N VAL A 670 -8.49 -25.81 14.06
CA VAL A 670 -9.73 -26.57 13.94
C VAL A 670 -10.37 -26.76 15.31
N ASP A 671 -9.59 -27.11 16.33
CA ASP A 671 -10.12 -27.26 17.69
C ASP A 671 -10.68 -25.95 18.25
N GLN A 672 -10.01 -24.81 18.01
CA GLN A 672 -10.53 -23.50 18.40
C GLN A 672 -11.88 -23.19 17.74
N TRP A 673 -12.02 -23.47 16.44
CA TRP A 673 -13.28 -23.27 15.73
C TRP A 673 -14.38 -24.21 16.22
N LEU A 674 -14.07 -25.47 16.50
CA LEU A 674 -15.03 -26.43 17.04
C LEU A 674 -15.50 -26.01 18.44
N ALA A 675 -14.59 -25.54 19.30
CA ALA A 675 -14.94 -24.99 20.60
C ALA A 675 -15.86 -23.77 20.48
N ALA A 676 -15.56 -22.83 19.58
CA ALA A 676 -16.41 -21.67 19.31
C ALA A 676 -17.80 -22.08 18.77
N PHE A 677 -17.88 -23.12 17.92
CA PHE A 677 -19.16 -23.66 17.45
C PHE A 677 -19.99 -24.26 18.58
N VAL A 678 -19.35 -24.92 19.55
CA VAL A 678 -20.04 -25.48 20.72
C VAL A 678 -20.54 -24.37 21.64
N GLU A 679 -19.72 -23.35 21.90
CA GLU A 679 -20.08 -22.19 22.71
C GLU A 679 -21.28 -21.42 22.12
N GLN A 680 -21.30 -21.23 20.81
CA GLN A 680 -22.40 -20.58 20.10
C GLN A 680 -23.61 -21.51 19.85
N GLY A 681 -23.57 -22.75 20.34
CA GLY A 681 -24.65 -23.73 20.20
C GLY A 681 -24.86 -24.25 18.77
N LEU A 682 -23.90 -24.02 17.89
CA LEU A 682 -23.90 -24.54 16.51
C LEU A 682 -23.55 -26.03 16.46
N LEU A 683 -22.87 -26.55 17.48
CA LEU A 683 -22.55 -27.97 17.68
C LEU A 683 -22.72 -28.35 19.15
N LYS A 684 -22.81 -29.65 19.41
CA LYS A 684 -22.72 -30.27 20.75
C LYS A 684 -21.65 -31.34 20.73
N VAL A 685 -21.05 -31.61 21.89
CA VAL A 685 -20.04 -32.67 22.04
C VAL A 685 -20.63 -33.81 22.87
N GLU A 686 -20.54 -35.04 22.33
CA GLU A 686 -20.89 -36.28 23.00
C GLU A 686 -19.68 -37.22 22.95
N GLY A 687 -18.85 -37.23 24.00
CA GLY A 687 -17.56 -37.94 23.97
C GLY A 687 -16.59 -37.29 22.98
N ASP A 688 -16.06 -38.06 22.03
CA ASP A 688 -15.19 -37.57 20.94
C ASP A 688 -15.96 -37.24 19.64
N VAL A 689 -17.29 -37.17 19.72
CA VAL A 689 -18.17 -36.96 18.56
C VAL A 689 -18.85 -35.61 18.66
N TYR A 690 -18.76 -34.84 17.58
CA TYR A 690 -19.50 -33.61 17.40
C TYR A 690 -20.85 -33.90 16.76
N VAL A 691 -21.90 -33.28 17.28
CA VAL A 691 -23.29 -33.49 16.88
C VAL A 691 -23.92 -32.16 16.50
N ARG A 692 -24.56 -32.11 15.32
CA ARG A 692 -25.28 -30.91 14.87
C ARG A 692 -26.65 -30.76 15.56
N PRO A 693 -27.17 -29.52 15.68
CA PRO A 693 -28.54 -29.27 16.09
C PRO A 693 -29.59 -29.89 15.15
N ALA A 694 -30.81 -30.08 15.66
CA ALA A 694 -31.92 -30.62 14.89
C ALA A 694 -32.20 -29.74 13.64
N PRO A 695 -32.58 -30.31 12.48
CA PRO A 695 -32.85 -29.55 11.26
C PRO A 695 -33.87 -28.42 11.38
N SER A 696 -34.83 -28.56 12.30
CA SER A 696 -35.87 -27.55 12.59
C SER A 696 -35.38 -26.42 13.50
N SER A 697 -34.18 -26.53 14.07
CA SER A 697 -33.63 -25.54 14.99
C SER A 697 -33.08 -24.31 14.26
N ARG A 698 -33.10 -23.17 14.95
CA ARG A 698 -32.51 -21.92 14.44
C ARG A 698 -31.00 -22.04 14.27
N GLN A 699 -30.33 -22.76 15.18
CA GLN A 699 -28.89 -22.99 15.15
C GLN A 699 -28.47 -23.78 13.92
N PHE A 700 -29.27 -24.76 13.48
CA PHE A 700 -28.98 -25.48 12.23
C PHE A 700 -29.07 -24.55 11.02
N VAL A 701 -30.05 -23.63 10.96
CA VAL A 701 -30.14 -22.64 9.88
C VAL A 701 -28.87 -21.76 9.84
N LEU A 702 -28.40 -21.30 11.00
CA LEU A 702 -27.17 -20.51 11.10
C LEU A 702 -25.93 -21.29 10.62
N LEU A 703 -25.80 -22.55 11.05
CA LEU A 703 -24.73 -23.45 10.61
C LEU A 703 -24.77 -23.68 9.09
N THR A 704 -25.97 -23.85 8.52
CA THR A 704 -26.16 -23.98 7.07
C THR A 704 -25.76 -22.73 6.31
N LEU A 705 -26.14 -21.53 6.77
CA LEU A 705 -25.73 -20.28 6.13
C LEU A 705 -24.21 -20.11 6.15
N LEU A 706 -23.55 -20.41 7.27
CA LEU A 706 -22.09 -20.39 7.35
C LEU A 706 -21.47 -21.35 6.33
N SER A 707 -21.94 -22.60 6.26
CA SER A 707 -21.41 -23.61 5.33
C SER A 707 -21.50 -23.22 3.85
N ARG A 708 -22.54 -22.47 3.48
CA ARG A 708 -22.79 -22.07 2.09
C ARG A 708 -21.80 -21.03 1.58
N SER A 709 -21.07 -20.36 2.47
CA SER A 709 -20.05 -19.37 2.11
C SER A 709 -18.96 -19.94 1.19
N VAL A 710 -18.57 -21.22 1.38
CA VAL A 710 -17.54 -21.90 0.55
C VAL A 710 -18.10 -22.90 -0.46
N ALA A 711 -19.43 -23.10 -0.49
CA ALA A 711 -20.05 -24.14 -1.31
C ALA A 711 -19.67 -24.00 -2.80
N GLN A 712 -19.65 -22.78 -3.34
CA GLN A 712 -19.27 -22.53 -4.74
C GLN A 712 -17.83 -22.97 -5.05
N THR A 713 -16.89 -22.76 -4.12
CA THR A 713 -15.50 -23.22 -4.29
C THR A 713 -15.41 -24.74 -4.24
N LEU A 714 -16.08 -25.39 -3.28
CA LEU A 714 -16.09 -26.85 -3.17
C LEU A 714 -16.78 -27.52 -4.36
N GLN A 715 -17.82 -26.89 -4.93
CA GLN A 715 -18.46 -27.34 -6.17
C GLN A 715 -17.50 -27.31 -7.35
N ARG A 716 -16.72 -26.23 -7.51
CA ARG A 716 -15.70 -26.14 -8.58
C ARG A 716 -14.62 -27.21 -8.43
N PHE A 717 -14.16 -27.46 -7.21
CA PHE A 717 -13.18 -28.52 -6.95
C PHE A 717 -13.73 -29.90 -7.32
N TYR A 718 -14.94 -30.21 -6.86
CA TYR A 718 -15.59 -31.49 -7.18
C TYR A 718 -15.86 -31.64 -8.67
N MET A 719 -16.27 -30.56 -9.36
CA MET A 719 -16.49 -30.54 -10.80
C MET A 719 -15.24 -30.93 -11.59
N ALA A 720 -14.10 -30.30 -11.29
CA ALA A 720 -12.84 -30.61 -11.96
C ALA A 720 -12.40 -32.06 -11.71
N ILE A 721 -12.57 -32.56 -10.48
CA ILE A 721 -12.26 -33.96 -10.16
C ILE A 721 -13.21 -34.91 -10.89
N ALA A 722 -14.51 -34.63 -10.92
CA ALA A 722 -15.50 -35.49 -11.59
C ALA A 722 -15.24 -35.60 -13.10
N LEU A 723 -14.95 -34.48 -13.77
CA LEU A 723 -14.59 -34.46 -15.20
C LEU A 723 -13.29 -35.23 -15.47
N LEU A 724 -12.29 -35.08 -14.60
CA LEU A 724 -11.04 -35.83 -14.70
C LEU A 724 -11.25 -37.33 -14.53
N LEU A 725 -12.00 -37.75 -13.51
CA LEU A 725 -12.27 -39.17 -13.24
C LEU A 725 -13.08 -39.82 -14.37
N ASN A 726 -14.02 -39.09 -14.98
CA ASN A 726 -14.80 -39.59 -16.11
C ASN A 726 -13.96 -39.75 -17.39
N ALA A 727 -12.94 -38.91 -17.60
CA ALA A 727 -12.05 -39.02 -18.73
C ALA A 727 -11.08 -40.20 -18.62
N GLY A 728 -10.71 -40.60 -17.40
CA GLY A 728 -9.77 -41.69 -17.13
C GLY A 728 -8.30 -41.27 -17.12
N GLN A 729 -7.42 -42.25 -16.94
CA GLN A 729 -5.97 -42.04 -16.80
C GLN A 729 -5.32 -41.65 -18.14
N ASN A 730 -4.48 -40.62 -18.14
CA ASN A 730 -3.70 -40.14 -19.31
C ASN A 730 -4.55 -39.79 -20.54
N ALA A 731 -5.83 -39.45 -20.38
CA ALA A 731 -6.73 -39.13 -21.50
C ALA A 731 -6.76 -37.64 -21.86
N ILE A 732 -6.75 -36.77 -20.84
CA ILE A 732 -6.91 -35.32 -20.99
C ILE A 732 -5.71 -34.56 -20.44
N SER A 733 -5.37 -33.45 -21.08
CA SER A 733 -4.38 -32.48 -20.62
C SER A 733 -4.99 -31.51 -19.60
N ALA A 734 -4.13 -30.74 -18.93
CA ALA A 734 -4.58 -29.70 -18.01
C ALA A 734 -5.41 -28.60 -18.70
N GLU A 735 -5.06 -28.22 -19.93
CA GLU A 735 -5.78 -27.19 -20.70
C GLU A 735 -7.17 -27.70 -21.14
N GLU A 736 -7.26 -28.94 -21.62
CA GLU A 736 -8.54 -29.56 -21.98
C GLU A 736 -9.47 -29.68 -20.75
N LEU A 737 -8.94 -30.12 -19.60
CA LEU A 737 -9.73 -30.20 -18.36
C LEU A 737 -10.25 -28.81 -17.92
N GLU A 738 -9.39 -27.79 -18.01
CA GLU A 738 -9.73 -26.41 -17.68
C GLU A 738 -10.88 -25.87 -18.56
N ASP A 739 -10.85 -26.15 -19.86
CA ASP A 739 -11.91 -25.76 -20.79
C ASP A 739 -13.23 -26.48 -20.50
N LEU A 740 -13.18 -27.78 -20.24
CA LEU A 740 -14.36 -28.57 -19.88
C LEU A 740 -15.01 -28.05 -18.59
N CYS A 741 -14.20 -27.74 -17.57
CA CYS A 741 -14.69 -27.16 -16.32
C CYS A 741 -15.41 -25.82 -16.57
N THR A 742 -14.87 -25.00 -17.47
CA THR A 742 -15.46 -23.70 -17.81
C THR A 742 -16.83 -23.86 -18.47
N VAL A 743 -16.95 -24.75 -19.45
CA VAL A 743 -18.22 -25.04 -20.15
C VAL A 743 -19.25 -25.62 -19.18
N MET A 744 -18.84 -26.58 -18.35
CA MET A 744 -19.71 -27.20 -17.36
C MET A 744 -20.20 -26.20 -16.30
N ALA A 745 -19.33 -25.31 -15.83
CA ALA A 745 -19.70 -24.24 -14.89
C ALA A 745 -20.72 -23.27 -15.49
N GLN A 746 -20.58 -22.92 -16.78
CA GLN A 746 -21.58 -22.10 -17.49
C GLN A 746 -22.93 -22.81 -17.57
N ARG A 747 -22.95 -24.10 -17.92
CA ARG A 747 -24.19 -24.90 -17.98
C ARG A 747 -24.87 -24.98 -16.61
N LEU A 748 -24.12 -25.25 -15.55
CA LEU A 748 -24.64 -25.29 -14.18
C LEU A 748 -25.10 -23.92 -13.67
N SER A 749 -24.44 -22.84 -14.09
CA SER A 749 -24.86 -21.48 -13.76
C SER A 749 -26.25 -21.16 -14.33
N ILE A 750 -26.51 -21.58 -15.56
CA ILE A 750 -27.83 -21.43 -16.21
C ILE A 750 -28.89 -22.30 -15.51
N LEU A 751 -28.56 -23.57 -15.22
CA LEU A 751 -29.50 -24.53 -14.64
C LEU A 751 -29.89 -24.19 -13.18
N HIS A 752 -28.95 -23.67 -12.40
CA HIS A 752 -29.13 -23.44 -10.96
C HIS A 752 -29.24 -21.95 -10.59
N GLY A 753 -29.25 -21.05 -11.57
CA GLY A 753 -29.33 -19.60 -11.35
C GLY A 753 -28.15 -19.05 -10.54
N LEU A 754 -26.95 -19.61 -10.70
CA LEU A 754 -25.76 -19.16 -9.97
C LEU A 754 -25.27 -17.83 -10.56
N ASN A 755 -25.60 -16.72 -9.90
CA ASN A 755 -25.22 -15.37 -10.29
C ASN A 755 -23.85 -14.93 -9.73
N ALA A 756 -22.85 -15.83 -9.73
CA ALA A 756 -21.49 -15.56 -9.28
C ALA A 756 -20.53 -15.58 -10.48
N PRO A 757 -20.08 -14.43 -11.00
CA PRO A 757 -19.21 -14.35 -12.17
C PRO A 757 -17.91 -15.15 -12.07
N GLU A 758 -17.41 -15.36 -10.85
CA GLU A 758 -16.20 -16.13 -10.60
C GLU A 758 -16.39 -17.65 -10.77
N PHE A 759 -17.63 -18.17 -10.81
CA PHE A 759 -17.89 -19.60 -10.84
C PHE A 759 -17.37 -20.28 -12.11
N PHE A 760 -17.32 -19.54 -13.22
CA PHE A 760 -16.78 -19.99 -14.51
C PHE A 760 -15.45 -19.31 -14.87
N ASP A 761 -14.72 -18.77 -13.88
CA ASP A 761 -13.40 -18.17 -14.11
C ASP A 761 -12.38 -19.27 -14.45
N LYS A 762 -12.00 -19.32 -15.73
CA LYS A 762 -11.00 -20.21 -16.31
C LYS A 762 -9.67 -20.23 -15.52
N SER A 763 -9.26 -19.09 -14.95
CA SER A 763 -8.03 -19.02 -14.16
C SER A 763 -8.11 -19.75 -12.81
N LEU A 764 -9.28 -19.82 -12.18
CA LEU A 764 -9.46 -20.54 -10.93
C LEU A 764 -9.33 -22.06 -11.14
N PHE A 765 -9.88 -22.60 -12.23
CA PHE A 765 -9.70 -24.01 -12.59
C PHE A 765 -8.23 -24.34 -12.88
N ARG A 766 -7.54 -23.52 -13.69
CA ARG A 766 -6.11 -23.69 -13.94
C ARG A 766 -5.30 -23.79 -12.66
N HIS A 767 -5.55 -22.88 -11.72
CA HIS A 767 -4.85 -22.83 -10.45
C HIS A 767 -5.15 -24.03 -9.56
N PHE A 768 -6.39 -24.52 -9.56
CA PHE A 768 -6.74 -25.73 -8.83
C PHE A 768 -6.04 -26.96 -9.41
N ILE A 769 -6.02 -27.11 -10.74
CA ILE A 769 -5.29 -28.19 -11.43
C ILE A 769 -3.79 -28.13 -11.11
N GLN A 770 -3.20 -26.94 -11.17
CA GLN A 770 -1.80 -26.74 -10.77
C GLN A 770 -1.57 -27.13 -9.30
N SER A 771 -2.47 -26.72 -8.39
CA SER A 771 -2.37 -27.10 -6.99
C SER A 771 -2.47 -28.61 -6.78
N LEU A 772 -3.21 -29.34 -7.61
CA LEU A 772 -3.26 -30.81 -7.56
C LEU A 772 -1.95 -31.45 -8.06
N LEU A 773 -1.30 -30.85 -9.06
CA LEU A 773 0.03 -31.26 -9.54
C LEU A 773 1.10 -31.01 -8.47
N ASP A 774 1.10 -29.82 -7.86
CA ASP A 774 2.08 -29.43 -6.83
C ASP A 774 2.00 -30.33 -5.59
N GLN A 775 0.79 -30.80 -5.24
CA GLN A 775 0.56 -31.75 -4.15
C GLN A 775 0.79 -33.22 -4.55
N GLY A 776 1.17 -33.49 -5.81
CA GLY A 776 1.43 -34.83 -6.32
C GLY A 776 0.17 -35.71 -6.47
N VAL A 777 -1.02 -35.13 -6.40
CA VAL A 777 -2.30 -35.83 -6.62
C VAL A 777 -2.49 -36.15 -8.10
N LEU A 778 -2.05 -35.22 -8.96
CA LEU A 778 -1.95 -35.42 -10.39
C LEU A 778 -0.49 -35.55 -10.81
N ARG A 779 -0.26 -36.25 -11.92
CA ARG A 779 1.02 -36.31 -12.63
C ARG A 779 0.79 -36.11 -14.12
N GLN A 780 1.81 -35.62 -14.80
CA GLN A 780 1.81 -35.48 -16.26
C GLN A 780 2.72 -36.54 -16.87
N ASP A 781 2.28 -37.15 -17.97
CA ASP A 781 3.12 -38.00 -18.81
C ASP A 781 3.96 -37.16 -19.80
N GLU A 782 4.74 -37.83 -20.66
CA GLU A 782 5.58 -37.17 -21.67
C GLU A 782 4.75 -36.36 -22.70
N ALA A 783 3.48 -36.72 -22.90
CA ALA A 783 2.55 -36.02 -23.78
C ALA A 783 1.79 -34.88 -23.08
N GLY A 784 2.04 -34.65 -21.78
CA GLY A 784 1.34 -33.64 -20.97
C GLY A 784 -0.09 -34.03 -20.56
N LYS A 785 -0.47 -35.30 -20.72
CA LYS A 785 -1.76 -35.85 -20.27
C LYS A 785 -1.72 -36.19 -18.79
N LEU A 786 -2.87 -36.03 -18.14
CA LEU A 786 -3.00 -36.13 -16.69
C LEU A 786 -3.30 -37.57 -16.26
N SER A 787 -2.50 -38.08 -15.33
CA SER A 787 -2.85 -39.22 -14.49
C SER A 787 -3.16 -38.76 -13.07
N HIS A 788 -3.94 -39.57 -12.35
CA HIS A 788 -4.36 -39.28 -10.99
C HIS A 788 -4.09 -40.46 -10.05
N HIS A 789 -3.90 -40.15 -8.77
CA HIS A 789 -3.72 -41.16 -7.73
C HIS A 789 -4.92 -42.15 -7.68
N PRO A 790 -4.72 -43.47 -7.47
CA PRO A 790 -5.80 -44.46 -7.46
C PRO A 790 -6.89 -44.19 -6.41
N LEU A 791 -6.50 -43.66 -5.24
CA LEU A 791 -7.42 -43.32 -4.16
C LEU A 791 -8.21 -42.02 -4.38
N LEU A 792 -7.93 -41.26 -5.44
CA LEU A 792 -8.58 -39.97 -5.67
C LEU A 792 -10.10 -40.10 -5.76
N SER A 793 -10.60 -41.12 -6.46
CA SER A 793 -12.04 -41.35 -6.63
C SER A 793 -12.74 -41.56 -5.29
N GLU A 794 -12.24 -42.47 -4.45
CA GLU A 794 -12.81 -42.75 -3.13
C GLU A 794 -12.75 -41.52 -2.20
N LEU A 795 -11.62 -40.83 -2.17
CA LEU A 795 -11.41 -39.67 -1.31
C LEU A 795 -12.29 -38.49 -1.74
N ALA A 796 -12.36 -38.20 -3.04
CA ALA A 796 -13.16 -37.13 -3.59
C ALA A 796 -14.65 -37.38 -3.33
N GLU A 797 -15.13 -38.62 -3.52
CA GLU A 797 -16.51 -38.97 -3.23
C GLU A 797 -16.83 -38.95 -1.74
N GLY A 798 -15.92 -39.45 -0.91
CA GLY A 798 -16.04 -39.38 0.54
C GLY A 798 -16.12 -37.94 1.06
N ALA A 799 -15.30 -37.05 0.52
CA ALA A 799 -15.32 -35.62 0.86
C ALA A 799 -16.59 -34.93 0.32
N ALA A 800 -16.91 -35.14 -0.96
CA ALA A 800 -18.06 -34.51 -1.61
C ALA A 800 -19.38 -34.89 -0.91
N LYS A 801 -19.58 -36.16 -0.53
CA LYS A 801 -20.75 -36.61 0.23
C LYS A 801 -21.00 -35.80 1.50
N ARG A 802 -19.94 -35.33 2.14
CA ARG A 802 -20.00 -34.60 3.42
C ARG A 802 -20.21 -33.11 3.21
N VAL A 803 -19.59 -32.52 2.19
CA VAL A 803 -19.53 -31.05 2.03
C VAL A 803 -20.50 -30.49 0.98
N LEU A 804 -21.07 -31.34 0.11
CA LEU A 804 -22.00 -30.92 -0.95
C LEU A 804 -23.36 -31.63 -0.85
N PRO A 805 -24.48 -30.91 -1.10
CA PRO A 805 -25.81 -31.50 -1.22
C PRO A 805 -25.88 -32.58 -2.31
N ALA A 806 -26.73 -33.59 -2.12
CA ALA A 806 -26.89 -34.69 -3.07
C ALA A 806 -27.33 -34.21 -4.46
N GLU A 807 -28.27 -33.28 -4.54
CA GLU A 807 -28.77 -32.69 -5.80
C GLU A 807 -27.64 -32.11 -6.65
N ILE A 808 -26.77 -31.31 -6.04
CA ILE A 808 -25.64 -30.67 -6.74
C ILE A 808 -24.63 -31.72 -7.22
N ARG A 809 -24.32 -32.72 -6.40
CA ARG A 809 -23.39 -33.79 -6.80
C ARG A 809 -23.93 -34.63 -7.95
N LEU A 810 -25.22 -34.96 -7.92
CA LEU A 810 -25.89 -35.68 -9.00
C LEU A 810 -25.94 -34.85 -10.28
N SER A 811 -26.27 -33.57 -10.18
CA SER A 811 -26.28 -32.65 -11.33
C SER A 811 -24.89 -32.53 -11.98
N ILE A 812 -23.83 -32.39 -11.17
CA ILE A 812 -22.44 -32.39 -11.66
C ILE A 812 -22.13 -33.71 -12.36
N ARG A 813 -22.45 -34.86 -11.75
CA ARG A 813 -22.19 -36.17 -12.36
C ARG A 813 -22.94 -36.38 -13.67
N GLN A 814 -24.22 -36.04 -13.72
CA GLN A 814 -25.04 -36.21 -14.92
C GLN A 814 -24.45 -35.42 -16.09
N VAL A 815 -24.14 -34.14 -15.88
CA VAL A 815 -23.53 -33.30 -16.92
C VAL A 815 -22.14 -33.81 -17.34
N ALA A 816 -21.38 -34.39 -16.40
CA ALA A 816 -20.08 -34.98 -16.71
C ALA A 816 -20.18 -36.35 -17.45
N LEU A 817 -21.31 -37.05 -17.34
CA LEU A 817 -21.57 -38.35 -17.98
C LEU A 817 -22.17 -38.21 -19.39
N ASP A 818 -23.09 -37.25 -19.59
CA ASP A 818 -23.74 -36.99 -20.89
C ASP A 818 -22.74 -36.80 -22.04
N ARG A 819 -21.48 -36.43 -21.75
CA ARG A 819 -20.43 -36.28 -22.77
C ARG A 819 -20.01 -37.60 -23.43
N ASN A 820 -20.05 -38.72 -22.70
CA ASN A 820 -19.58 -39.99 -23.25
C ASN A 820 -20.56 -40.60 -24.27
N GLU A 821 -21.78 -40.08 -24.41
CA GLU A 821 -22.77 -40.58 -25.37
C GLU A 821 -22.71 -39.87 -26.74
N ASP A 822 -22.12 -38.66 -26.81
CA ASP A 822 -22.13 -37.82 -28.03
C ASP A 822 -20.79 -37.82 -28.83
N GLU A 823 -19.75 -38.54 -28.39
CA GLU A 823 -18.55 -38.80 -29.21
C GLU A 823 -18.75 -40.13 -29.97
N PRO A 824 -18.94 -40.13 -31.31
CA PRO A 824 -18.96 -41.38 -32.06
C PRO A 824 -17.58 -42.04 -31.94
N ALA A 825 -17.55 -43.30 -31.50
CA ALA A 825 -16.34 -44.11 -31.45
C ALA A 825 -15.66 -44.10 -32.83
N SER A 826 -14.56 -43.35 -32.94
CA SER A 826 -13.70 -43.39 -34.11
C SER A 826 -12.92 -44.71 -34.08
N VAL A 827 -13.38 -45.66 -34.91
CA VAL A 827 -12.64 -46.85 -35.33
C VAL A 827 -11.43 -46.47 -36.16
#